data_AF-A0A419KM68-F1
#
_entry.id   AF-A0A419KM68-F1
#
_cell.length_a   1.000
_cell.length_b   1.000
_cell.length_c   1.000
_cell.angle_alpha   90.00
_cell.angle_beta   90.00
_cell.angle_gamma   90.00
#
_symmetry.space_group_name_H-M   'P 1'
#
loop_
_entity.id
_entity.type
_entity.pdbx_description
1 polymer ?
#
loop_
_entity_poly.entity_id
_entity_poly.type
_entity_poly.pdbx_seq_one_letter_code
_entity_poly.pdbx_strand_id
1 'polypeptide(L)'
;MELTGHVLCEDNLDIQIRRIGAAMPHYEYMQIPGIDHLGRNIDNPLTLKQCSSVAHQFGRTRILSELFGCSGHSMTFEDQKWIGDFHLALGITFFCPHLTLYTMKGEAKRDYPPTFSYHQPYWRYFKFINDYFARASYVCSRGEFQAYILLLHPISSAWATFDPLSGKPNPDLWRYNQELIKLQEILLGLHWDFDYGDEIIISKHGYVENGRFIVNKSAYRVVIVPPSLTWFSSTINLLEKFLESGGRIIFVGETPRLIDAEPAEERWKRILTHPNVKKTENEAEAVSKALNAVLDRAVSIIDEKGREIRDILVHHRIEDMKHIYFMTNTSRRSTYDAAIKFSQIGEVTEWDLFNGKIFRVKAASRNGKTLVKTTFYPAGSHVFVIDASKPQAPEEPLPIHKVLEKTEKIPEEWEFEPLDLNSFVIDSCEYRFNDEEWRPKTSIWKIRRRAWMESGLGEYIGIQPWVLKKRNIRPPRSLKIDLRAHFRSEVKPKQIFLVIEKASAWSVKVNGVQVSTETSEWHWDKQFKKINITDHIKIGENIIELLSTFDWNLPIENLYVVGRFGVKKISSTEYVITDEPARLRDGSWVEQGYPFYTGIMRYKSTFIMDKKPEQDERVLIRLPEARGVLFLVSVNGSEPKPICWRPLEADVTDDVRKGLNGITIDVVGSLRNTFGPLHHKAGDLYMVEPSSFTDEKNWTDNYQLVPYGLTQGVELVIRKISDK
;
A
#
# COMPACT_ATOMS: atom_id res chain seq x y z
N MET A 1 7.54 13.67 -27.33
CA MET A 1 6.44 13.17 -26.46
C MET A 1 6.89 11.83 -25.94
N GLU A 2 6.85 11.60 -24.63
CA GLU A 2 7.17 10.30 -24.02
C GLU A 2 5.88 9.48 -23.91
N LEU A 3 5.92 8.21 -24.30
CA LEU A 3 4.82 7.25 -24.15
C LEU A 3 4.92 6.56 -22.79
N THR A 4 3.82 6.57 -22.04
CA THR A 4 3.69 5.94 -20.72
C THR A 4 2.31 5.33 -20.54
N GLY A 5 2.21 4.34 -19.66
CA GLY A 5 0.98 3.62 -19.34
C GLY A 5 1.30 2.21 -18.85
N HIS A 6 0.25 1.46 -18.56
CA HIS A 6 0.31 0.03 -18.24
C HIS A 6 -0.60 -0.76 -19.17
N VAL A 7 -0.47 -2.09 -19.14
CA VAL A 7 -1.28 -3.00 -19.94
C VAL A 7 -2.27 -3.72 -19.02
N LEU A 8 -3.47 -3.98 -19.51
CA LEU A 8 -4.50 -4.65 -18.71
C LEU A 8 -4.20 -6.15 -18.54
N CYS A 9 -4.35 -6.67 -17.31
CA CYS A 9 -4.28 -8.10 -16.97
C CYS A 9 -2.89 -8.74 -17.16
N GLU A 10 -1.87 -8.17 -16.52
CA GLU A 10 -0.48 -8.63 -16.57
C GLU A 10 -0.18 -9.75 -15.55
N ASP A 11 -1.15 -10.10 -14.71
CA ASP A 11 -0.98 -10.78 -13.42
C ASP A 11 -0.52 -12.25 -13.48
N ASN A 12 -0.87 -12.96 -14.54
CA ASN A 12 -0.54 -14.37 -14.70
C ASN A 12 -0.58 -14.79 -16.17
N LEU A 13 0.01 -15.94 -16.49
CA LEU A 13 0.11 -16.41 -17.87
C LEU A 13 -1.27 -16.59 -18.54
N ASP A 14 -2.30 -17.11 -17.86
CA ASP A 14 -3.61 -17.36 -18.48
C ASP A 14 -4.32 -16.06 -18.87
N ILE A 15 -4.39 -15.10 -17.94
CA ILE A 15 -5.14 -13.86 -18.17
C ILE A 15 -4.41 -12.94 -19.16
N GLN A 16 -3.08 -12.94 -19.16
CA GLN A 16 -2.28 -12.25 -20.17
C GLN A 16 -2.62 -12.75 -21.57
N ILE A 17 -2.63 -14.07 -21.79
CA ILE A 17 -2.93 -14.67 -23.10
C ILE A 17 -4.33 -14.28 -23.56
N ARG A 18 -5.32 -14.34 -22.66
CA ARG A 18 -6.72 -14.01 -22.98
C ARG A 18 -6.94 -12.55 -23.38
N ARG A 19 -6.12 -11.63 -22.88
CA ARG A 19 -6.38 -10.18 -23.00
C ARG A 19 -5.40 -9.47 -23.91
N ILE A 20 -4.12 -9.80 -23.82
CA ILE A 20 -3.02 -9.01 -24.38
C ILE A 20 -1.94 -9.86 -25.07
N GLY A 21 -2.10 -11.19 -25.09
CA GLY A 21 -1.16 -12.15 -25.67
C GLY A 21 0.06 -12.38 -24.77
N ALA A 22 0.88 -11.36 -24.56
CA ALA A 22 2.03 -11.31 -23.66
C ALA A 22 2.28 -9.87 -23.21
N ALA A 23 2.59 -9.64 -21.93
CA ALA A 23 2.77 -8.29 -21.39
C ALA A 23 4.06 -7.60 -21.88
N MET A 24 5.20 -8.28 -21.75
CA MET A 24 6.53 -7.69 -21.97
C MET A 24 6.75 -7.03 -23.35
N PRO A 25 6.31 -7.63 -24.49
CA PRO A 25 6.48 -7.01 -25.81
C PRO A 25 5.81 -5.65 -25.98
N HIS A 26 4.84 -5.26 -25.14
CA HIS A 26 4.24 -3.93 -25.22
C HIS A 26 5.17 -2.85 -24.64
N TYR A 27 5.96 -3.19 -23.62
CA TYR A 27 6.80 -2.22 -22.91
C TYR A 27 8.01 -1.74 -23.72
N GLU A 28 8.48 -2.49 -24.72
CA GLU A 28 9.64 -2.10 -25.55
C GLU A 28 9.43 -0.74 -26.26
N TYR A 29 8.18 -0.39 -26.53
CA TYR A 29 7.78 0.85 -27.20
C TYR A 29 7.53 2.02 -26.25
N MET A 30 7.48 1.79 -24.94
CA MET A 30 7.19 2.81 -23.92
C MET A 30 8.49 3.46 -23.41
N GLN A 31 8.48 4.80 -23.24
CA GLN A 31 9.60 5.53 -22.64
C GLN A 31 9.54 5.47 -21.11
N ILE A 32 8.33 5.39 -20.56
CA ILE A 32 8.06 5.19 -19.14
C ILE A 32 7.03 4.04 -19.04
N PRO A 33 7.47 2.77 -19.20
CA PRO A 33 6.58 1.63 -19.04
C PRO A 33 6.05 1.60 -17.61
N GLY A 34 4.86 1.03 -17.41
CA GLY A 34 4.28 0.92 -16.08
C GLY A 34 3.32 -0.24 -15.90
N ILE A 35 2.84 -0.36 -14.68
CA ILE A 35 1.90 -1.38 -14.19
C ILE A 35 0.82 -0.72 -13.34
N ASP A 36 -0.27 -1.42 -13.05
CA ASP A 36 -1.21 -1.08 -11.99
C ASP A 36 -1.14 -2.06 -10.81
N HIS A 37 -1.46 -1.55 -9.61
CA HIS A 37 -1.55 -2.34 -8.38
C HIS A 37 -2.74 -1.88 -7.55
N LEU A 38 -3.65 -2.82 -7.27
CA LEU A 38 -4.89 -2.55 -6.54
C LEU A 38 -4.90 -3.25 -5.19
N GLY A 39 -5.51 -2.58 -4.21
CA GLY A 39 -5.72 -3.09 -2.86
C GLY A 39 -4.48 -3.04 -1.96
N ARG A 40 -4.65 -3.49 -0.71
CA ARG A 40 -3.60 -3.53 0.31
C ARG A 40 -2.91 -4.89 0.36
N ASN A 41 -2.11 -5.22 -0.65
CA ASN A 41 -1.38 -6.50 -0.74
C ASN A 41 0.01 -6.35 -1.41
N ILE A 42 0.77 -7.44 -1.49
CA ILE A 42 2.05 -7.51 -2.24
C ILE A 42 2.15 -8.84 -3.01
N ASP A 43 1.01 -9.37 -3.46
CA ASP A 43 0.89 -10.78 -3.84
C ASP A 43 1.27 -11.06 -5.30
N ASN A 44 1.63 -10.03 -6.07
CA ASN A 44 1.88 -10.14 -7.51
C ASN A 44 3.27 -9.60 -7.93
N PRO A 45 4.38 -10.24 -7.54
CA PRO A 45 5.71 -9.85 -7.99
C PRO A 45 5.94 -10.03 -9.51
N LEU A 46 5.16 -10.90 -10.17
CA LEU A 46 5.32 -11.22 -11.60
C LEU A 46 5.05 -9.99 -12.48
N THR A 47 3.96 -9.26 -12.25
CA THR A 47 3.64 -8.02 -12.99
C THR A 47 4.78 -7.01 -12.89
N LEU A 48 5.30 -6.77 -11.68
CA LEU A 48 6.38 -5.81 -11.45
C LEU A 48 7.67 -6.21 -12.15
N LYS A 49 8.09 -7.47 -12.00
CA LYS A 49 9.33 -7.97 -12.60
C LYS A 49 9.26 -8.03 -14.12
N GLN A 50 8.10 -8.34 -14.73
CA GLN A 50 7.96 -8.27 -16.19
C GLN A 50 8.23 -6.85 -16.71
N CYS A 51 7.61 -5.84 -16.11
CA CYS A 51 7.78 -4.44 -16.51
C CYS A 51 9.21 -3.93 -16.25
N SER A 52 9.76 -4.19 -15.05
CA SER A 52 11.11 -3.73 -14.71
C SER A 52 12.19 -4.41 -15.55
N SER A 53 12.01 -5.68 -15.91
CA SER A 53 12.96 -6.40 -16.78
C SER A 53 13.10 -5.75 -18.15
N VAL A 54 11.98 -5.44 -18.80
CA VAL A 54 12.01 -4.75 -20.10
C VAL A 54 12.55 -3.34 -19.95
N ALA A 55 12.18 -2.64 -18.88
CA ALA A 55 12.73 -1.32 -18.60
C ALA A 55 14.26 -1.33 -18.46
N HIS A 56 14.84 -2.29 -17.73
CA HIS A 56 16.28 -2.45 -17.60
C HIS A 56 16.94 -2.75 -18.94
N GLN A 57 16.43 -3.72 -19.68
CA GLN A 57 16.93 -4.11 -21.01
C GLN A 57 16.96 -2.95 -22.02
N PHE A 58 16.06 -1.98 -21.88
CA PHE A 58 15.98 -0.80 -22.75
C PHE A 58 16.62 0.46 -22.14
N GLY A 59 17.18 0.37 -20.93
CA GLY A 59 17.81 1.47 -20.21
C GLY A 59 16.82 2.57 -19.80
N ARG A 60 15.60 2.19 -19.41
CA ARG A 60 14.59 3.09 -18.84
C ARG A 60 14.85 3.25 -17.35
N THR A 61 14.83 4.49 -16.87
CA THR A 61 15.10 4.82 -15.47
C THR A 61 13.83 5.18 -14.68
N ARG A 62 12.71 5.42 -15.39
CA ARG A 62 11.40 5.67 -14.80
C ARG A 62 10.47 4.54 -15.18
N ILE A 63 10.02 3.81 -14.18
CA ILE A 63 9.14 2.65 -14.31
C ILE A 63 7.93 2.95 -13.44
N LEU A 64 6.79 3.17 -14.10
CA LEU A 64 5.59 3.68 -13.47
C LEU A 64 4.83 2.57 -12.73
N SER A 65 4.27 2.90 -11.57
CA SER A 65 3.15 2.13 -11.01
C SER A 65 2.00 3.07 -10.69
N GLU A 66 0.82 2.76 -11.21
CA GLU A 66 -0.45 3.25 -10.68
C GLU A 66 -0.80 2.41 -9.44
N LEU A 67 -0.87 3.02 -8.26
CA LEU A 67 -1.00 2.27 -7.00
C LEU A 67 -1.90 2.92 -5.96
N PHE A 68 -2.22 2.15 -4.93
CA PHE A 68 -3.09 2.46 -3.79
C PHE A 68 -4.59 2.56 -4.10
N GLY A 69 -4.98 2.48 -5.37
CA GLY A 69 -6.38 2.29 -5.75
C GLY A 69 -6.98 1.08 -5.03
N CYS A 70 -8.26 1.16 -4.70
CA CYS A 70 -8.99 0.10 -3.98
C CYS A 70 -8.46 -0.23 -2.58
N SER A 71 -7.53 0.53 -2.00
CA SER A 71 -6.97 0.23 -0.68
C SER A 71 -7.93 0.56 0.48
N GLY A 72 -8.99 1.31 0.22
CA GLY A 72 -9.93 1.80 1.21
C GLY A 72 -9.42 3.01 1.97
N HIS A 73 -10.33 3.71 2.65
CA HIS A 73 -9.98 4.91 3.42
C HIS A 73 -9.10 4.63 4.65
N SER A 74 -9.08 3.41 5.17
CA SER A 74 -8.31 3.02 6.36
C SER A 74 -6.81 2.91 6.13
N MET A 75 -6.33 3.04 4.90
CA MET A 75 -4.93 2.90 4.55
C MET A 75 -4.03 3.87 5.33
N THR A 76 -3.02 3.32 5.97
CA THR A 76 -2.02 4.04 6.80
C THR A 76 -0.79 4.45 5.98
N PHE A 77 0.12 5.25 6.56
CA PHE A 77 1.42 5.51 5.92
C PHE A 77 2.32 4.27 5.94
N GLU A 78 2.18 3.39 6.94
CA GLU A 78 2.85 2.08 6.96
C GLU A 78 2.36 1.18 5.81
N ASP A 79 1.05 1.13 5.54
CA ASP A 79 0.50 0.38 4.39
C ASP A 79 1.09 0.87 3.07
N GLN A 80 1.16 2.19 2.90
CA GLN A 80 1.75 2.80 1.71
C GLN A 80 3.22 2.44 1.59
N LYS A 81 4.00 2.62 2.66
CA LYS A 81 5.43 2.30 2.68
C LYS A 81 5.68 0.83 2.37
N TRP A 82 4.89 -0.08 2.96
CA TRP A 82 5.00 -1.52 2.73
C TRP A 82 4.81 -1.89 1.26
N ILE A 83 3.75 -1.35 0.62
CA ILE A 83 3.49 -1.58 -0.81
C ILE A 83 4.55 -0.88 -1.66
N GLY A 84 4.83 0.40 -1.42
CA GLY A 84 5.80 1.18 -2.19
C GLY A 84 7.22 0.60 -2.13
N ASP A 85 7.68 0.17 -0.97
CA ASP A 85 9.01 -0.42 -0.84
C ASP A 85 9.10 -1.78 -1.55
N PHE A 86 8.03 -2.60 -1.48
CA PHE A 86 7.96 -3.83 -2.27
C PHE A 86 8.10 -3.53 -3.77
N HIS A 87 7.43 -2.47 -4.25
CA HIS A 87 7.53 -2.02 -5.63
C HIS A 87 8.94 -1.54 -6.00
N LEU A 88 9.57 -0.74 -5.14
CA LEU A 88 10.94 -0.26 -5.32
C LEU A 88 11.96 -1.41 -5.36
N ALA A 89 11.79 -2.41 -4.48
CA ALA A 89 12.66 -3.58 -4.44
C ALA A 89 12.56 -4.45 -5.71
N LEU A 90 11.44 -4.38 -6.43
CA LEU A 90 11.22 -5.11 -7.68
C LEU A 90 11.45 -4.26 -8.94
N GLY A 91 11.98 -3.05 -8.77
CA GLY A 91 12.47 -2.18 -9.84
C GLY A 91 11.54 -1.05 -10.26
N ILE A 92 10.37 -0.87 -9.63
CA ILE A 92 9.52 0.30 -9.88
C ILE A 92 10.18 1.56 -9.31
N THR A 93 10.15 2.66 -10.05
CA THR A 93 10.89 3.89 -9.69
C THR A 93 10.07 5.16 -9.85
N PHE A 94 8.81 5.07 -10.28
CA PHE A 94 7.95 6.22 -10.47
C PHE A 94 6.50 5.93 -10.03
N PHE A 95 6.04 6.58 -8.98
CA PHE A 95 4.71 6.32 -8.40
C PHE A 95 3.65 7.30 -8.90
N CYS A 96 2.48 6.74 -9.21
CA CYS A 96 1.26 7.46 -9.58
C CYS A 96 0.12 7.02 -8.64
N PRO A 97 -0.05 7.68 -7.47
CA PRO A 97 -1.12 7.34 -6.54
C PRO A 97 -2.52 7.53 -7.15
N HIS A 98 -3.30 6.45 -7.21
CA HIS A 98 -4.70 6.45 -7.63
C HIS A 98 -5.61 6.70 -6.41
N LEU A 99 -6.27 7.85 -6.27
CA LEU A 99 -6.38 8.99 -7.18
C LEU A 99 -6.55 10.32 -6.43
N THR A 100 -6.53 11.44 -7.16
CA THR A 100 -6.92 12.77 -6.63
C THR A 100 -8.32 13.14 -7.14
N LEU A 101 -9.32 13.05 -6.27
CA LEU A 101 -10.69 13.45 -6.61
C LEU A 101 -10.83 14.98 -6.65
N TYR A 102 -11.46 15.49 -7.72
CA TYR A 102 -11.96 16.87 -7.75
C TYR A 102 -13.09 17.11 -6.75
N THR A 103 -13.87 16.07 -6.47
CA THR A 103 -14.92 16.09 -5.45
C THR A 103 -15.24 14.69 -4.93
N MET A 104 -15.65 14.59 -3.67
CA MET A 104 -16.26 13.41 -3.04
C MET A 104 -17.79 13.36 -3.18
N LYS A 105 -18.40 14.25 -3.98
CA LYS A 105 -19.85 14.29 -4.18
C LYS A 105 -20.40 13.03 -4.86
N GLY A 106 -21.54 12.53 -4.38
CA GLY A 106 -22.28 11.40 -4.94
C GLY A 106 -21.45 10.13 -4.93
N GLU A 107 -21.42 9.43 -6.05
CA GLU A 107 -20.68 8.17 -6.17
C GLU A 107 -19.16 8.35 -6.15
N ALA A 108 -18.63 9.56 -6.38
CA ALA A 108 -17.20 9.81 -6.44
C ALA A 108 -16.45 9.44 -5.14
N LYS A 109 -17.07 9.57 -3.95
CA LYS A 109 -16.44 9.12 -2.68
C LYS A 109 -16.23 7.60 -2.57
N ARG A 110 -16.82 6.82 -3.48
CA ARG A 110 -16.76 5.35 -3.52
C ARG A 110 -15.95 4.85 -4.71
N ASP A 111 -15.43 5.77 -5.53
CA ASP A 111 -14.63 5.46 -6.71
C ASP A 111 -13.25 4.99 -6.27
N TYR A 112 -13.11 3.66 -6.11
CA TYR A 112 -11.88 2.95 -5.77
C TYR A 112 -11.00 3.65 -4.70
N PRO A 113 -11.57 3.96 -3.50
CA PRO A 113 -10.90 4.76 -2.47
C PRO A 113 -9.56 4.14 -2.02
N PRO A 114 -8.63 4.93 -1.46
CA PRO A 114 -8.79 6.32 -1.01
C PRO A 114 -8.52 7.39 -2.08
N THR A 115 -8.93 8.63 -1.77
CA THR A 115 -8.46 9.84 -2.46
C THR A 115 -7.26 10.45 -1.73
N PHE A 116 -6.25 10.91 -2.47
CA PHE A 116 -5.06 11.59 -1.93
C PHE A 116 -5.16 13.10 -2.20
N SER A 117 -5.87 13.80 -1.33
CA SER A 117 -6.13 15.25 -1.49
C SER A 117 -6.53 15.89 -0.17
N TYR A 118 -6.85 17.19 -0.19
CA TYR A 118 -7.27 17.96 0.98
C TYR A 118 -8.46 17.37 1.76
N HIS A 119 -9.20 16.44 1.16
CA HIS A 119 -10.29 15.72 1.81
C HIS A 119 -9.82 14.82 2.97
N GLN A 120 -8.56 14.35 2.95
CA GLN A 120 -8.03 13.46 3.98
C GLN A 120 -7.52 14.24 5.20
N PRO A 121 -7.76 13.78 6.44
CA PRO A 121 -7.27 14.43 7.66
C PRO A 121 -5.74 14.48 7.73
N TYR A 122 -5.07 13.51 7.09
CA TYR A 122 -3.61 13.42 7.03
C TYR A 122 -2.97 14.22 5.87
N TRP A 123 -3.75 14.93 5.05
CA TRP A 123 -3.24 15.57 3.83
C TRP A 123 -2.04 16.50 4.08
N ARG A 124 -2.10 17.32 5.13
CA ARG A 124 -1.01 18.23 5.52
C ARG A 124 0.30 17.52 5.90
N TYR A 125 0.22 16.23 6.23
CA TYR A 125 1.36 15.39 6.61
C TYR A 125 1.77 14.44 5.48
N PHE A 126 1.06 14.44 4.35
CA PHE A 126 1.34 13.56 3.21
C PHE A 126 2.72 13.80 2.59
N LYS A 127 3.33 14.96 2.88
CA LYS A 127 4.73 15.25 2.55
C LYS A 127 5.71 14.23 3.14
N PHE A 128 5.48 13.70 4.35
CA PHE A 128 6.43 12.76 4.98
C PHE A 128 6.64 11.50 4.15
N ILE A 129 5.55 10.87 3.70
CA ILE A 129 5.63 9.66 2.89
C ILE A 129 6.08 9.95 1.46
N ASN A 130 5.68 11.09 0.87
CA ASN A 130 6.10 11.45 -0.49
C ASN A 130 7.56 11.88 -0.59
N ASP A 131 8.10 12.59 0.40
CA ASP A 131 9.53 12.90 0.45
C ASP A 131 10.36 11.62 0.61
N TYR A 132 9.88 10.68 1.44
CA TYR A 132 10.46 9.35 1.56
C TYR A 132 10.48 8.63 0.20
N PHE A 133 9.34 8.52 -0.48
CA PHE A 133 9.28 7.87 -1.78
C PHE A 133 10.11 8.59 -2.84
N ALA A 134 10.14 9.92 -2.86
CA ALA A 134 10.97 10.67 -3.79
C ALA A 134 12.46 10.31 -3.64
N ARG A 135 12.96 10.23 -2.40
CA ARG A 135 14.33 9.80 -2.13
C ARG A 135 14.55 8.33 -2.48
N ALA A 136 13.61 7.45 -2.13
CA ALA A 136 13.71 6.02 -2.41
C ALA A 136 13.73 5.74 -3.92
N SER A 137 12.80 6.34 -4.66
CA SER A 137 12.75 6.32 -6.13
C SER A 137 14.03 6.85 -6.76
N TYR A 138 14.58 7.97 -6.24
CA TYR A 138 15.85 8.51 -6.72
C TYR A 138 16.99 7.50 -6.56
N VAL A 139 17.15 6.93 -5.37
CA VAL A 139 18.17 5.91 -5.06
C VAL A 139 18.00 4.70 -5.98
N CYS A 140 16.77 4.19 -6.13
CA CYS A 140 16.46 3.05 -6.99
C CYS A 140 16.53 3.35 -8.49
N SER A 141 16.74 4.61 -8.90
CA SER A 141 16.91 5.01 -10.30
C SER A 141 18.34 5.43 -10.66
N ARG A 142 19.30 5.45 -9.71
CA ARG A 142 20.70 5.83 -9.98
C ARG A 142 21.48 4.73 -10.69
N GLY A 143 22.45 5.12 -11.51
CA GLY A 143 23.32 4.20 -12.22
C GLY A 143 22.58 3.09 -12.99
N GLU A 144 23.20 1.92 -13.05
CA GLU A 144 22.68 0.74 -13.73
C GLU A 144 22.15 -0.29 -12.72
N PHE A 145 21.02 -0.91 -13.06
CA PHE A 145 20.50 -2.04 -12.30
C PHE A 145 21.40 -3.27 -12.50
N GLN A 146 21.73 -3.95 -11.41
CA GLN A 146 22.66 -5.07 -11.43
C GLN A 146 21.96 -6.42 -11.24
N ALA A 147 21.67 -7.10 -12.34
CA ALA A 147 21.28 -8.51 -12.36
C ALA A 147 22.22 -9.33 -13.24
N TYR A 148 22.58 -10.53 -12.78
CA TYR A 148 23.45 -11.45 -13.53
C TYR A 148 22.69 -12.61 -14.19
N ILE A 149 21.40 -12.72 -13.88
CA ILE A 149 20.53 -13.84 -14.24
C ILE A 149 19.48 -13.35 -15.23
N LEU A 150 19.38 -14.04 -16.37
CA LEU A 150 18.22 -13.97 -17.26
C LEU A 150 17.31 -15.17 -16.95
N LEU A 151 16.14 -14.93 -16.38
CA LEU A 151 15.13 -15.96 -16.19
C LEU A 151 14.21 -15.98 -17.41
N LEU A 152 14.21 -17.04 -18.22
CA LEU A 152 13.32 -17.07 -19.37
C LEU A 152 11.85 -17.12 -18.94
N HIS A 153 10.98 -16.38 -19.63
CA HIS A 153 9.56 -16.33 -19.33
C HIS A 153 8.78 -17.34 -20.20
N PRO A 154 8.09 -18.34 -19.62
CA PRO A 154 7.57 -19.51 -20.36
C PRO A 154 6.23 -19.25 -21.09
N ILE A 155 5.93 -18.00 -21.49
CA ILE A 155 4.63 -17.64 -22.08
C ILE A 155 4.32 -18.43 -23.35
N SER A 156 5.32 -18.79 -24.16
CA SER A 156 5.12 -19.63 -25.36
C SER A 156 4.64 -21.04 -25.03
N SER A 157 5.08 -21.59 -23.89
CA SER A 157 4.59 -22.89 -23.40
C SER A 157 3.16 -22.79 -22.88
N ALA A 158 2.80 -21.66 -22.26
CA ALA A 158 1.43 -21.34 -21.92
C ALA A 158 0.55 -21.17 -23.18
N TRP A 159 1.03 -20.51 -24.24
CA TRP A 159 0.33 -20.44 -25.54
C TRP A 159 0.09 -21.82 -26.15
N ALA A 160 1.10 -22.68 -26.17
CA ALA A 160 0.99 -24.02 -26.74
C ALA A 160 -0.02 -24.93 -26.01
N THR A 161 -0.41 -24.56 -24.78
CA THR A 161 -1.36 -25.30 -23.94
C THR A 161 -2.65 -24.54 -23.66
N PHE A 162 -2.82 -23.36 -24.27
CA PHE A 162 -3.99 -22.51 -24.06
C PHE A 162 -5.22 -23.04 -24.79
N ASP A 163 -6.36 -23.06 -24.11
CA ASP A 163 -7.66 -23.38 -24.70
C ASP A 163 -8.54 -22.12 -24.72
N PRO A 164 -8.80 -21.52 -25.91
CA PRO A 164 -9.62 -20.33 -26.03
C PRO A 164 -11.11 -20.57 -25.75
N LEU A 165 -11.58 -21.82 -25.82
CA LEU A 165 -12.99 -22.17 -25.61
C LEU A 165 -13.32 -22.41 -24.14
N SER A 166 -12.32 -22.77 -23.32
CA SER A 166 -12.48 -22.95 -21.88
C SER A 166 -12.50 -21.62 -21.14
N GLY A 167 -13.47 -21.44 -20.24
CA GLY A 167 -13.51 -20.34 -19.27
C GLY A 167 -12.58 -20.53 -18.05
N LYS A 168 -11.95 -21.69 -17.92
CA LYS A 168 -10.95 -21.99 -16.88
C LYS A 168 -9.57 -22.20 -17.51
N PRO A 169 -8.47 -21.88 -16.79
CA PRO A 169 -7.14 -22.14 -17.29
C PRO A 169 -6.92 -23.64 -17.53
N ASN A 170 -6.21 -23.98 -18.61
CA ASN A 170 -5.75 -25.35 -18.85
C ASN A 170 -4.82 -25.79 -17.69
N PRO A 171 -4.93 -27.03 -17.17
CA PRO A 171 -4.08 -27.50 -16.07
C PRO A 171 -2.57 -27.37 -16.33
N ASP A 172 -2.09 -27.66 -17.53
CA ASP A 172 -0.67 -27.54 -17.89
C ASP A 172 -0.23 -26.09 -17.93
N LEU A 173 -1.04 -25.21 -18.52
CA LEU A 173 -0.80 -23.77 -18.51
C LEU A 173 -0.67 -23.25 -17.09
N TRP A 174 -1.64 -23.59 -16.23
CA TRP A 174 -1.65 -23.15 -14.85
C TRP A 174 -0.44 -23.67 -14.08
N ARG A 175 0.00 -24.89 -14.36
CA ARG A 175 1.22 -25.46 -13.80
C ARG A 175 2.47 -24.64 -14.18
N TYR A 176 2.65 -24.25 -15.43
CA TYR A 176 3.77 -23.37 -15.82
C TYR A 176 3.73 -22.03 -15.09
N ASN A 177 2.54 -21.46 -14.91
CA ASN A 177 2.37 -20.24 -14.13
C ASN A 177 2.81 -20.43 -12.66
N GLN A 178 2.35 -21.49 -12.00
CA GLN A 178 2.70 -21.79 -10.60
C GLN A 178 4.20 -22.05 -10.43
N GLU A 179 4.81 -22.82 -11.34
CA GLU A 179 6.25 -23.08 -11.30
C GLU A 179 7.10 -21.82 -11.50
N LEU A 180 6.65 -20.92 -12.38
CA LEU A 180 7.29 -19.61 -12.58
C LEU A 180 7.22 -18.74 -11.33
N ILE A 181 6.02 -18.62 -10.73
CA ILE A 181 5.81 -17.83 -9.50
C ILE A 181 6.68 -18.38 -8.37
N LYS A 182 6.66 -19.70 -8.15
CA LYS A 182 7.49 -20.36 -7.14
C LYS A 182 8.97 -20.10 -7.35
N LEU A 183 9.47 -20.22 -8.58
CA LEU A 183 10.87 -19.99 -8.89
C LEU A 183 11.28 -18.52 -8.66
N GLN A 184 10.42 -17.57 -9.05
CA GLN A 184 10.63 -16.15 -8.77
C GLN A 184 10.72 -15.88 -7.26
N GLU A 185 9.79 -16.40 -6.46
CA GLU A 185 9.81 -16.23 -4.99
C GLU A 185 11.04 -16.86 -4.33
N ILE A 186 11.52 -17.98 -4.86
CA ILE A 186 12.78 -18.60 -4.43
C ILE A 186 13.95 -17.68 -4.72
N LEU A 187 14.07 -17.17 -5.96
CA LEU A 187 15.20 -16.32 -6.37
C LEU A 187 15.23 -15.01 -5.58
N LEU A 188 14.09 -14.31 -5.51
CA LEU A 188 13.96 -13.04 -4.76
C LEU A 188 14.28 -13.24 -3.28
N GLY A 189 13.72 -14.28 -2.64
CA GLY A 189 13.99 -14.57 -1.23
C GLY A 189 15.41 -15.04 -0.92
N LEU A 190 16.15 -15.54 -1.92
CA LEU A 190 17.57 -15.90 -1.80
C LEU A 190 18.51 -14.76 -2.20
N HIS A 191 17.96 -13.56 -2.47
CA HIS A 191 18.67 -12.36 -2.89
C HIS A 191 19.41 -12.51 -4.22
N TRP A 192 18.89 -13.37 -5.10
CA TRP A 192 19.32 -13.51 -6.49
C TRP A 192 18.37 -12.75 -7.40
N ASP A 193 18.67 -11.48 -7.62
CA ASP A 193 17.88 -10.67 -8.55
C ASP A 193 18.14 -11.08 -10.02
N PHE A 194 17.14 -10.85 -10.86
CA PHE A 194 17.09 -11.31 -12.23
C PHE A 194 16.25 -10.37 -13.11
N ASP A 195 16.42 -10.46 -14.42
CA ASP A 195 15.43 -9.95 -15.36
C ASP A 195 14.78 -11.13 -16.11
N TYR A 196 13.53 -10.97 -16.50
CA TYR A 196 12.83 -11.88 -17.38
C TYR A 196 13.32 -11.76 -18.83
N GLY A 197 13.44 -12.90 -19.50
CA GLY A 197 13.72 -13.01 -20.92
C GLY A 197 12.47 -13.43 -21.70
N ASP A 198 11.86 -12.50 -22.42
CA ASP A 198 10.75 -12.74 -23.34
C ASP A 198 11.26 -13.17 -24.73
N GLU A 199 10.70 -14.22 -25.32
CA GLU A 199 11.19 -14.74 -26.60
C GLU A 199 10.97 -13.80 -27.79
N ILE A 200 9.90 -13.00 -27.78
CA ILE A 200 9.65 -12.02 -28.84
C ILE A 200 10.69 -10.92 -28.77
N ILE A 201 10.98 -10.40 -27.57
CA ILE A 201 12.03 -9.40 -27.38
C ILE A 201 13.41 -9.97 -27.72
N ILE A 202 13.73 -11.17 -27.22
CA ILE A 202 15.00 -11.86 -27.50
C ILE A 202 15.18 -12.08 -29.00
N SER A 203 14.14 -12.47 -29.73
CA SER A 203 14.25 -12.70 -31.17
C SER A 203 14.65 -11.47 -31.97
N LYS A 204 14.34 -10.27 -31.47
CA LYS A 204 14.63 -8.99 -32.13
C LYS A 204 15.94 -8.36 -31.66
N HIS A 205 16.22 -8.46 -30.36
CA HIS A 205 17.29 -7.69 -29.69
C HIS A 205 18.33 -8.55 -28.96
N GLY A 206 18.16 -9.88 -28.98
CA GLY A 206 19.01 -10.82 -28.27
C GLY A 206 20.25 -11.21 -29.07
N TYR A 207 21.41 -11.25 -28.42
CA TYR A 207 22.65 -11.75 -29.00
C TYR A 207 23.60 -12.28 -27.91
N VAL A 208 24.66 -12.96 -28.33
CA VAL A 208 25.70 -13.50 -27.42
C VAL A 208 27.02 -12.86 -27.77
N GLU A 209 27.71 -12.33 -26.75
CA GLU A 209 29.03 -11.70 -26.91
C GLU A 209 29.87 -11.95 -25.65
N ASN A 210 31.15 -12.30 -25.81
CA ASN A 210 32.12 -12.43 -24.71
C ASN A 210 31.63 -13.28 -23.52
N GLY A 211 30.96 -14.41 -23.78
CA GLY A 211 30.43 -15.29 -22.73
C GLY A 211 29.24 -14.69 -21.95
N ARG A 212 28.55 -13.69 -22.52
CA ARG A 212 27.34 -13.06 -21.99
C ARG A 212 26.16 -13.27 -22.93
N PHE A 213 25.00 -13.51 -22.35
CA PHE A 213 23.72 -13.42 -23.07
C PHE A 213 23.23 -11.99 -22.94
N ILE A 214 23.00 -11.30 -24.05
CA ILE A 214 22.63 -9.89 -24.06
C ILE A 214 21.22 -9.75 -24.62
N VAL A 215 20.39 -8.95 -23.95
CA VAL A 215 19.09 -8.50 -24.45
C VAL A 215 19.12 -6.98 -24.52
N ASN A 216 19.24 -6.44 -25.73
CA ASN A 216 19.45 -5.02 -25.98
C ASN A 216 20.62 -4.44 -25.16
N LYS A 217 20.36 -3.74 -24.04
CA LYS A 217 21.41 -3.12 -23.21
C LYS A 217 21.85 -3.95 -21.99
N SER A 218 21.07 -4.97 -21.60
CA SER A 218 21.38 -5.75 -20.39
C SER A 218 22.17 -7.02 -20.74
N ALA A 219 23.21 -7.30 -19.95
CA ALA A 219 24.11 -8.44 -20.16
C ALA A 219 24.09 -9.42 -18.97
N TYR A 220 23.81 -10.69 -19.26
CA TYR A 220 23.59 -11.74 -18.28
C TYR A 220 24.70 -12.80 -18.32
N ARG A 221 25.02 -13.36 -17.14
CA ARG A 221 26.09 -14.36 -16.95
C ARG A 221 25.55 -15.78 -16.85
N VAL A 222 24.29 -15.93 -16.46
CA VAL A 222 23.58 -17.20 -16.34
C VAL A 222 22.19 -17.04 -16.94
N VAL A 223 21.75 -18.04 -17.69
CA VAL A 223 20.36 -18.16 -18.12
C VAL A 223 19.68 -19.26 -17.30
N ILE A 224 18.51 -18.96 -16.73
CA ILE A 224 17.67 -19.95 -16.07
C ILE A 224 16.50 -20.27 -16.99
N VAL A 225 16.30 -21.56 -17.27
CA VAL A 225 15.17 -22.07 -18.02
C VAL A 225 14.19 -22.69 -17.02
N PRO A 226 13.01 -22.08 -16.79
CA PRO A 226 12.00 -22.65 -15.89
C PRO A 226 11.31 -23.87 -16.51
N PRO A 227 10.46 -24.58 -15.73
CA PRO A 227 9.57 -25.58 -16.27
C PRO A 227 8.81 -25.05 -17.49
N SER A 228 8.94 -25.75 -18.61
CA SER A 228 8.44 -25.30 -19.92
C SER A 228 8.25 -26.47 -20.87
N LEU A 229 7.40 -26.28 -21.87
CA LEU A 229 7.10 -27.25 -22.93
C LEU A 229 7.94 -27.02 -24.19
N THR A 230 7.96 -25.77 -24.65
CA THR A 230 8.45 -25.33 -25.95
C THR A 230 9.13 -23.96 -25.87
N TRP A 231 10.05 -23.72 -26.79
CA TRP A 231 10.77 -22.47 -26.99
C TRP A 231 10.96 -22.22 -28.49
N PHE A 232 11.10 -20.95 -28.90
CA PHE A 232 11.40 -20.56 -30.27
C PHE A 232 12.78 -21.04 -30.70
N SER A 233 12.91 -21.49 -31.95
CA SER A 233 14.20 -21.88 -32.52
C SER A 233 15.24 -20.75 -32.45
N SER A 234 14.82 -19.48 -32.56
CA SER A 234 15.68 -18.31 -32.39
C SER A 234 16.28 -18.22 -30.98
N THR A 235 15.49 -18.44 -29.93
CA THR A 235 15.95 -18.52 -28.54
C THR A 235 16.94 -19.66 -28.36
N ILE A 236 16.62 -20.85 -28.88
CA ILE A 236 17.50 -22.03 -28.75
C ILE A 236 18.85 -21.83 -29.44
N ASN A 237 18.86 -21.22 -30.63
CA ASN A 237 20.11 -20.87 -31.33
C ASN A 237 21.01 -19.98 -30.47
N LEU A 238 20.43 -19.04 -29.70
CA LEU A 238 21.18 -18.17 -28.80
C LEU A 238 21.66 -18.92 -27.55
N LEU A 239 20.87 -19.84 -27.00
CA LEU A 239 21.30 -20.67 -25.87
C LEU A 239 22.48 -21.57 -26.23
N GLU A 240 22.47 -22.18 -27.41
CA GLU A 240 23.59 -23.00 -27.91
C GLU A 240 24.85 -22.13 -28.08
N LYS A 241 24.76 -20.98 -28.76
CA LYS A 241 25.87 -20.02 -28.87
C LYS A 241 26.39 -19.55 -27.51
N PHE A 242 25.48 -19.33 -26.56
CA PHE A 242 25.84 -18.92 -25.21
C PHE A 242 26.66 -20.01 -24.51
N LEU A 243 26.25 -21.27 -24.59
CA LEU A 243 27.01 -22.41 -24.05
C LEU A 243 28.39 -22.55 -24.74
N GLU A 244 28.45 -22.43 -26.06
CA GLU A 244 29.68 -22.47 -26.85
C GLU A 244 30.66 -21.35 -26.46
N SER A 245 30.14 -20.17 -26.09
CA SER A 245 30.93 -19.05 -25.59
C SER A 245 31.37 -19.16 -24.12
N GLY A 246 31.09 -20.30 -23.46
CA GLY A 246 31.42 -20.53 -22.05
C GLY A 246 30.34 -20.06 -21.06
N GLY A 247 29.20 -19.61 -21.56
CA GLY A 247 28.01 -19.27 -20.77
C GLY A 247 27.45 -20.48 -20.03
N ARG A 248 26.64 -20.23 -19.00
CA ARG A 248 26.10 -21.25 -18.10
C ARG A 248 24.58 -21.21 -18.08
N ILE A 249 23.95 -22.38 -18.17
CA ILE A 249 22.49 -22.50 -18.16
C ILE A 249 22.06 -23.41 -17.01
N ILE A 250 21.03 -23.01 -16.29
CA ILE A 250 20.39 -23.83 -15.25
C ILE A 250 18.96 -24.14 -15.69
N PHE A 251 18.65 -25.42 -15.90
CA PHE A 251 17.29 -25.90 -16.08
C PHE A 251 16.71 -26.24 -14.71
N VAL A 252 15.50 -25.72 -14.44
CA VAL A 252 14.79 -25.92 -13.18
C VAL A 252 13.55 -26.76 -13.45
N GLY A 253 13.37 -27.84 -12.68
CA GLY A 253 12.20 -28.72 -12.78
C GLY A 253 12.10 -29.46 -14.11
N GLU A 254 10.91 -29.45 -14.72
CA GLU A 254 10.65 -30.09 -16.02
C GLU A 254 11.48 -29.43 -17.13
N THR A 255 12.18 -30.25 -17.93
CA THR A 255 12.91 -29.77 -19.10
C THR A 255 12.02 -29.77 -20.35
N PRO A 256 12.16 -28.78 -21.24
CA PRO A 256 11.38 -28.71 -22.48
C PRO A 256 11.68 -29.89 -23.42
N ARG A 257 10.69 -30.20 -24.26
CA ARG A 257 10.74 -31.30 -25.23
C ARG A 257 10.46 -30.86 -26.67
N LEU A 258 9.85 -29.68 -26.84
CA LEU A 258 9.50 -29.13 -28.15
C LEU A 258 10.37 -27.91 -28.48
N ILE A 259 10.53 -27.63 -29.77
CA ILE A 259 11.05 -26.36 -30.32
C ILE A 259 10.08 -25.95 -31.42
N ASP A 260 9.61 -24.70 -31.40
CA ASP A 260 8.54 -24.22 -32.31
C ASP A 260 7.29 -25.14 -32.29
N ALA A 261 6.97 -25.69 -31.12
CA ALA A 261 5.90 -26.67 -30.88
C ALA A 261 6.05 -28.03 -31.59
N GLU A 262 7.21 -28.32 -32.17
CA GLU A 262 7.55 -29.61 -32.79
C GLU A 262 8.53 -30.42 -31.91
N PRO A 263 8.43 -31.77 -31.87
CA PRO A 263 9.38 -32.60 -31.13
C PRO A 263 10.84 -32.41 -31.55
N ALA A 264 11.74 -32.23 -30.59
CA ALA A 264 13.16 -31.96 -30.86
C ALA A 264 14.12 -32.70 -29.92
N GLU A 265 13.85 -33.99 -29.67
CA GLU A 265 14.54 -34.82 -28.66
C GLU A 265 16.06 -34.78 -28.77
N GLU A 266 16.62 -35.01 -29.97
CA GLU A 266 18.07 -35.06 -30.17
C GLU A 266 18.74 -33.70 -29.90
N ARG A 267 18.07 -32.60 -30.24
CA ARG A 267 18.61 -31.26 -29.99
C ARG A 267 18.60 -30.93 -28.50
N TRP A 268 17.49 -31.20 -27.81
CA TRP A 268 17.40 -31.03 -26.37
C TRP A 268 18.38 -31.94 -25.62
N LYS A 269 18.57 -33.18 -26.05
CA LYS A 269 19.56 -34.10 -25.48
C LYS A 269 20.97 -33.52 -25.53
N ARG A 270 21.38 -32.95 -26.67
CA ARG A 270 22.70 -32.28 -26.81
C ARG A 270 22.86 -31.09 -25.87
N ILE A 271 21.85 -30.24 -25.77
CA ILE A 271 21.88 -29.06 -24.89
C ILE A 271 21.97 -29.53 -23.42
N LEU A 272 21.10 -30.45 -23.01
CA LEU A 272 20.97 -30.89 -21.62
C LEU A 272 22.17 -31.69 -21.10
N THR A 273 23.02 -32.23 -21.97
CA THR A 273 24.27 -32.93 -21.59
C THR A 273 25.52 -32.06 -21.68
N HIS A 274 25.40 -30.80 -22.11
CA HIS A 274 26.53 -29.89 -22.21
C HIS A 274 27.16 -29.62 -20.82
N PRO A 275 28.50 -29.56 -20.68
CA PRO A 275 29.18 -29.45 -19.37
C PRO A 275 28.85 -28.17 -18.58
N ASN A 276 28.49 -27.08 -19.27
CA ASN A 276 28.05 -25.82 -18.64
C ASN A 276 26.55 -25.78 -18.29
N VAL A 277 25.82 -26.90 -18.46
CA VAL A 277 24.42 -27.03 -18.10
C VAL A 277 24.28 -27.71 -16.75
N LYS A 278 23.44 -27.15 -15.88
CA LYS A 278 23.00 -27.78 -14.64
C LYS A 278 21.49 -28.02 -14.67
N LYS A 279 21.07 -29.10 -14.02
CA LYS A 279 19.67 -29.40 -13.74
C LYS A 279 19.45 -29.37 -12.25
N THR A 280 18.33 -28.79 -11.82
CA THR A 280 17.96 -28.72 -10.41
C THR A 280 16.45 -28.79 -10.26
N GLU A 281 16.00 -29.19 -9.08
CA GLU A 281 14.59 -29.09 -8.70
C GLU A 281 14.20 -27.63 -8.44
N ASN A 282 12.91 -27.31 -8.56
CA ASN A 282 12.36 -26.00 -8.22
C ASN A 282 12.16 -25.85 -6.71
N GLU A 283 13.25 -26.01 -5.96
CA GLU A 283 13.30 -25.97 -4.51
C GLU A 283 14.43 -25.05 -4.04
N ALA A 284 14.19 -24.30 -2.95
CA ALA A 284 15.08 -23.22 -2.54
C ALA A 284 16.54 -23.67 -2.31
N GLU A 285 16.74 -24.81 -1.63
CA GLU A 285 18.08 -25.35 -1.38
C GLU A 285 18.76 -25.80 -2.66
N ALA A 286 18.02 -26.47 -3.55
CA ALA A 286 18.54 -26.99 -4.81
C ALA A 286 18.94 -25.85 -5.76
N VAL A 287 18.06 -24.86 -5.93
CA VAL A 287 18.32 -23.63 -6.72
C VAL A 287 19.51 -22.86 -6.12
N SER A 288 19.55 -22.66 -4.80
CA SER A 288 20.67 -21.97 -4.14
C SER A 288 21.99 -22.70 -4.39
N LYS A 289 22.03 -24.03 -4.28
CA LYS A 289 23.23 -24.84 -4.52
C LYS A 289 23.68 -24.74 -5.98
N ALA A 290 22.73 -24.80 -6.93
CA ALA A 290 23.03 -24.68 -8.35
C ALA A 290 23.65 -23.32 -8.67
N LEU A 291 23.07 -22.23 -8.16
CA LEU A 291 23.54 -20.85 -8.37
C LEU A 291 24.88 -20.57 -7.70
N ASN A 292 25.05 -20.94 -6.42
CA ASN A 292 26.32 -20.75 -5.70
C ASN A 292 27.50 -21.46 -6.38
N ALA A 293 27.24 -22.53 -7.13
CA ALA A 293 28.27 -23.25 -7.86
C ALA A 293 28.65 -22.59 -9.19
N VAL A 294 27.92 -21.55 -9.63
CA VAL A 294 28.16 -20.87 -10.91
C VAL A 294 28.29 -19.35 -10.83
N LEU A 295 27.85 -18.73 -9.74
CA LEU A 295 27.91 -17.29 -9.52
C LEU A 295 28.35 -16.99 -8.09
N ASP A 296 29.16 -15.94 -7.95
CA ASP A 296 29.44 -15.32 -6.67
C ASP A 296 28.27 -14.45 -6.25
N ARG A 297 27.81 -14.64 -5.02
CA ARG A 297 26.69 -13.89 -4.46
C ARG A 297 27.13 -12.47 -4.11
N ALA A 298 26.40 -11.48 -4.63
CA ALA A 298 26.64 -10.07 -4.35
C ALA A 298 26.29 -9.68 -2.91
N VAL A 299 25.17 -10.20 -2.40
CA VAL A 299 24.66 -9.90 -1.06
C VAL A 299 23.98 -11.12 -0.44
N SER A 300 24.17 -11.34 0.86
CA SER A 300 23.50 -12.38 1.66
C SER A 300 23.02 -11.75 2.96
N ILE A 301 21.79 -12.04 3.37
CA ILE A 301 21.13 -11.42 4.53
C ILE A 301 20.61 -12.54 5.43
N ILE A 302 21.35 -12.79 6.52
CA ILE A 302 21.12 -13.96 7.35
C ILE A 302 20.66 -13.61 8.76
N ASP A 303 19.85 -14.49 9.34
CA ASP A 303 19.47 -14.47 10.75
C ASP A 303 20.64 -14.93 11.66
N GLU A 304 20.41 -14.89 12.97
CA GLU A 304 21.36 -15.36 13.99
C GLU A 304 21.78 -16.84 13.83
N LYS A 305 20.95 -17.66 13.15
CA LYS A 305 21.21 -19.08 12.87
C LYS A 305 21.91 -19.30 11.54
N GLY A 306 22.21 -18.23 10.81
CA GLY A 306 22.88 -18.27 9.51
C GLY A 306 21.97 -18.61 8.33
N ARG A 307 20.64 -18.54 8.49
CA ARG A 307 19.66 -18.82 7.43
C ARG A 307 19.30 -17.53 6.71
N GLU A 308 19.14 -17.58 5.38
CA GLU A 308 18.70 -16.42 4.60
C GLU A 308 17.32 -15.95 5.02
N ILE A 309 17.18 -14.64 5.26
CA ILE A 309 15.92 -13.99 5.60
C ILE A 309 15.20 -13.66 4.29
N ARG A 310 14.27 -14.53 3.91
CA ARG A 310 13.54 -14.44 2.64
C ARG A 310 12.53 -13.29 2.57
N ASP A 311 12.12 -12.77 3.73
CA ASP A 311 11.22 -11.61 3.81
C ASP A 311 11.93 -10.30 3.42
N ILE A 312 13.27 -10.28 3.39
CA ILE A 312 14.03 -9.09 3.00
C ILE A 312 14.33 -9.16 1.49
N LEU A 313 13.71 -8.27 0.73
CA LEU A 313 13.99 -8.10 -0.70
C LEU A 313 15.09 -7.07 -0.90
N VAL A 314 15.83 -7.19 -2.02
CA VAL A 314 16.97 -6.34 -2.34
C VAL A 314 16.89 -5.83 -3.78
N HIS A 315 17.17 -4.54 -3.95
CA HIS A 315 17.44 -3.92 -5.26
C HIS A 315 18.86 -3.37 -5.26
N HIS A 316 19.69 -3.84 -6.20
CA HIS A 316 21.11 -3.48 -6.29
C HIS A 316 21.38 -2.65 -7.55
N ARG A 317 22.01 -1.49 -7.37
CA ARG A 317 22.47 -0.63 -8.47
C ARG A 317 23.94 -0.26 -8.33
N ILE A 318 24.58 0.03 -9.46
CA ILE A 318 25.97 0.48 -9.52
C ILE A 318 26.01 1.85 -10.20
N GLU A 319 26.57 2.83 -9.52
CA GLU A 319 26.86 4.16 -10.04
C GLU A 319 28.34 4.46 -9.81
N ASP A 320 29.12 4.54 -10.89
CA ASP A 320 30.59 4.62 -10.84
C ASP A 320 31.20 3.50 -9.98
N MET A 321 31.90 3.83 -8.90
CA MET A 321 32.49 2.89 -7.93
C MET A 321 31.59 2.65 -6.72
N LYS A 322 30.32 3.10 -6.75
CA LYS A 322 29.38 2.96 -5.63
C LYS A 322 28.37 1.87 -5.92
N HIS A 323 28.25 0.95 -4.97
CA HIS A 323 27.19 -0.04 -4.93
C HIS A 323 26.10 0.42 -3.99
N ILE A 324 24.89 0.56 -4.51
CA ILE A 324 23.72 1.06 -3.80
C ILE A 324 22.75 -0.12 -3.61
N TYR A 325 22.46 -0.45 -2.35
CA TYR A 325 21.52 -1.51 -1.99
C TYR A 325 20.33 -0.92 -1.26
N PHE A 326 19.16 -0.96 -1.90
CA PHE A 326 17.89 -0.76 -1.24
C PHE A 326 17.37 -2.12 -0.74
N MET A 327 17.04 -2.20 0.54
CA MET A 327 16.56 -3.43 1.17
C MET A 327 15.28 -3.16 1.94
N THR A 328 14.28 -4.03 1.81
CA THR A 328 12.99 -3.84 2.51
C THR A 328 12.48 -5.16 3.09
N ASN A 329 11.93 -5.08 4.29
CA ASN A 329 11.25 -6.18 4.97
C ASN A 329 9.78 -6.22 4.55
N THR A 330 9.41 -7.24 3.79
CA THR A 330 8.02 -7.47 3.35
C THR A 330 7.12 -8.01 4.46
N SER A 331 7.68 -8.43 5.59
CA SER A 331 6.90 -8.86 6.75
C SER A 331 6.25 -7.68 7.45
N ARG A 332 4.96 -7.84 7.78
CA ARG A 332 4.21 -6.90 8.62
C ARG A 332 4.23 -7.24 10.11
N ARG A 333 4.91 -8.32 10.49
CA ARG A 333 4.87 -8.86 11.85
C ARG A 333 6.26 -9.13 12.40
N SER A 334 7.17 -9.62 11.56
CA SER A 334 8.49 -10.06 12.00
C SER A 334 9.48 -8.90 12.01
N THR A 335 10.22 -8.78 13.10
CA THR A 335 11.46 -8.00 13.18
C THR A 335 12.64 -8.95 12.99
N TYR A 336 13.66 -8.53 12.24
CA TYR A 336 14.84 -9.33 11.99
C TYR A 336 16.11 -8.58 12.41
N ASP A 337 16.86 -9.13 13.35
CA ASP A 337 18.26 -8.75 13.58
C ASP A 337 19.14 -9.49 12.57
N ALA A 338 19.53 -8.77 11.52
CA ALA A 338 20.15 -9.34 10.34
C ALA A 338 21.67 -9.06 10.30
N ALA A 339 22.44 -10.05 9.86
CA ALA A 339 23.80 -9.86 9.42
C ALA A 339 23.86 -9.87 7.88
N ILE A 340 24.25 -8.74 7.31
CA ILE A 340 24.33 -8.50 5.87
C ILE A 340 25.78 -8.66 5.42
N LYS A 341 26.00 -9.52 4.42
CA LYS A 341 27.31 -9.79 3.82
C LYS A 341 27.31 -9.31 2.38
N PHE A 342 28.16 -8.35 2.06
CA PHE A 342 28.38 -7.86 0.70
C PHE A 342 29.69 -8.41 0.12
N SER A 343 29.70 -8.71 -1.18
CA SER A 343 30.93 -9.10 -1.87
C SER A 343 31.87 -7.93 -2.14
N GLN A 344 31.36 -6.71 -2.09
CA GLN A 344 32.13 -5.49 -2.28
C GLN A 344 32.88 -5.10 -1.01
N ILE A 345 33.97 -4.37 -1.22
CA ILE A 345 34.84 -3.83 -0.19
C ILE A 345 34.90 -2.31 -0.38
N GLY A 346 34.75 -1.56 0.70
CA GLY A 346 34.82 -0.09 0.66
C GLY A 346 34.29 0.55 1.93
N GLU A 347 34.11 1.88 1.91
CA GLU A 347 33.42 2.58 2.98
C GLU A 347 31.91 2.35 2.88
N VAL A 348 31.27 2.04 4.01
CA VAL A 348 29.81 1.84 4.09
C VAL A 348 29.14 3.07 4.69
N THR A 349 28.13 3.57 3.99
CA THR A 349 27.22 4.60 4.48
C THR A 349 25.77 4.11 4.43
N GLU A 350 24.95 4.61 5.35
CA GLU A 350 23.50 4.43 5.33
C GLU A 350 22.83 5.75 4.98
N TRP A 351 21.91 5.70 4.02
CA TRP A 351 21.16 6.87 3.57
C TRP A 351 19.75 6.78 4.13
N ASP A 352 19.44 7.63 5.10
CA ASP A 352 18.13 7.69 5.73
C ASP A 352 17.13 8.33 4.76
N LEU A 353 16.21 7.51 4.24
CA LEU A 353 15.23 7.95 3.25
C LEU A 353 14.15 8.86 3.86
N PHE A 354 13.94 8.85 5.18
CA PHE A 354 12.96 9.68 5.85
C PHE A 354 13.40 11.14 5.93
N ASN A 355 14.63 11.39 6.37
CA ASN A 355 15.16 12.75 6.58
C ASN A 355 16.26 13.17 5.58
N GLY A 356 16.80 12.25 4.79
CA GLY A 356 17.85 12.50 3.79
C GLY A 356 19.26 12.63 4.36
N LYS A 357 19.49 12.32 5.64
CA LYS A 357 20.82 12.32 6.25
C LYS A 357 21.61 11.08 5.81
N ILE A 358 22.92 11.24 5.76
CA ILE A 358 23.86 10.16 5.44
C ILE A 358 24.71 9.90 6.67
N PHE A 359 24.77 8.65 7.10
CA PHE A 359 25.53 8.22 8.26
C PHE A 359 26.61 7.25 7.85
N ARG A 360 27.79 7.33 8.46
CA ARG A 360 28.80 6.29 8.32
C ARG A 360 28.40 5.08 9.16
N VAL A 361 28.42 3.90 8.57
CA VAL A 361 28.04 2.65 9.24
C VAL A 361 29.30 1.95 9.72
N LYS A 362 29.29 1.46 10.97
CA LYS A 362 30.33 0.55 11.44
C LYS A 362 30.18 -0.77 10.67
N ALA A 363 31.16 -1.08 9.84
CA ALA A 363 31.26 -2.32 9.09
C ALA A 363 32.51 -3.09 9.51
N ALA A 364 32.56 -4.39 9.23
CA ALA A 364 33.74 -5.22 9.38
C ALA A 364 34.10 -5.87 8.04
N SER A 365 35.39 -6.05 7.78
CA SER A 365 35.86 -6.81 6.62
C SER A 365 36.29 -8.21 7.03
N ARG A 366 35.82 -9.24 6.32
CA ARG A 366 36.22 -10.64 6.57
C ARG A 366 36.30 -11.42 5.26
N ASN A 367 37.44 -12.03 4.98
CA ASN A 367 37.68 -12.82 3.75
C ASN A 367 37.34 -12.03 2.47
N GLY A 368 37.71 -10.74 2.41
CA GLY A 368 37.41 -9.88 1.26
C GLY A 368 35.92 -9.54 1.08
N LYS A 369 35.11 -9.63 2.14
CA LYS A 369 33.69 -9.25 2.15
C LYS A 369 33.40 -8.23 3.23
N THR A 370 32.41 -7.38 2.99
CA THR A 370 31.93 -6.39 3.97
C THR A 370 30.75 -6.95 4.75
N LEU A 371 30.78 -6.81 6.08
CA LEU A 371 29.75 -7.25 7.01
C LEU A 371 29.12 -6.04 7.72
N VAL A 372 27.80 -6.00 7.74
CA VAL A 372 26.98 -5.01 8.48
C VAL A 372 25.96 -5.76 9.33
N LYS A 373 25.65 -5.25 10.53
CA LYS A 373 24.54 -5.74 11.36
C LYS A 373 23.51 -4.63 11.51
N THR A 374 22.23 -4.94 11.30
CA THR A 374 21.13 -3.99 11.47
C THR A 374 19.83 -4.72 11.81
N THR A 375 18.83 -3.98 12.29
CA THR A 375 17.50 -4.49 12.62
C THR A 375 16.48 -4.04 11.58
N PHE A 376 15.84 -4.98 10.91
CA PHE A 376 14.71 -4.72 10.01
C PHE A 376 13.40 -4.87 10.78
N TYR A 377 12.79 -3.74 11.14
CA TYR A 377 11.43 -3.72 11.69
C TYR A 377 10.38 -4.13 10.65
N PRO A 378 9.14 -4.47 11.05
CA PRO A 378 8.06 -4.75 10.11
C PRO A 378 7.84 -3.57 9.15
N ALA A 379 7.74 -3.86 7.84
CA ALA A 379 7.71 -2.85 6.77
C ALA A 379 8.89 -1.84 6.79
N GLY A 380 9.97 -2.16 7.49
CA GLY A 380 11.19 -1.36 7.57
C GLY A 380 12.07 -1.53 6.34
N SER A 381 12.89 -0.52 6.04
CA SER A 381 13.80 -0.52 4.90
C SER A 381 15.10 0.19 5.23
N HIS A 382 16.17 -0.17 4.53
CA HIS A 382 17.49 0.43 4.64
C HIS A 382 18.10 0.68 3.27
N VAL A 383 18.93 1.71 3.16
CA VAL A 383 19.79 1.94 2.00
C VAL A 383 21.23 1.95 2.45
N PHE A 384 21.99 0.94 2.02
CA PHE A 384 23.43 0.86 2.23
C PHE A 384 24.16 1.19 0.94
N VAL A 385 25.14 2.10 1.03
CA VAL A 385 26.00 2.46 -0.09
C VAL A 385 27.44 2.11 0.26
N ILE A 386 28.06 1.29 -0.59
CA ILE A 386 29.46 0.87 -0.48
C ILE A 386 30.26 1.60 -1.55
N ASP A 387 31.15 2.49 -1.13
CA ASP A 387 32.07 3.21 -2.01
C ASP A 387 33.39 2.44 -2.12
N ALA A 388 33.55 1.71 -3.23
CA ALA A 388 34.71 0.86 -3.49
C ALA A 388 35.98 1.66 -3.84
N SER A 389 35.88 2.98 -4.00
CA SER A 389 37.06 3.84 -4.16
C SER A 389 37.76 4.17 -2.84
N LYS A 390 37.10 3.88 -1.70
CA LYS A 390 37.57 4.21 -0.36
C LYS A 390 38.13 2.99 0.38
N PRO A 391 38.96 3.22 1.43
CA PRO A 391 39.54 2.13 2.21
C PRO A 391 38.48 1.22 2.80
N GLN A 392 38.82 -0.07 2.89
CA GLN A 392 37.98 -1.08 3.51
C GLN A 392 37.75 -0.84 5.00
N ALA A 393 36.69 -1.43 5.53
CA ALA A 393 36.45 -1.46 6.96
C ALA A 393 37.53 -2.29 7.69
N PRO A 394 37.73 -2.08 9.01
CA PRO A 394 38.68 -2.88 9.78
C PRO A 394 38.30 -4.37 9.76
N GLU A 395 39.27 -5.26 9.92
CA GLU A 395 39.03 -6.70 10.10
C GLU A 395 38.58 -7.08 11.53
N GLU A 396 38.23 -6.07 12.33
CA GLU A 396 37.77 -6.24 13.70
C GLU A 396 36.33 -6.78 13.75
N PRO A 397 35.97 -7.60 14.75
CA PRO A 397 34.60 -8.04 14.93
C PRO A 397 33.68 -6.84 15.18
N LEU A 398 32.50 -6.85 14.55
CA LEU A 398 31.47 -5.85 14.83
C LEU A 398 31.08 -5.92 16.32
N PRO A 399 31.05 -4.77 17.02
CA PRO A 399 30.67 -4.72 18.42
C PRO A 399 29.26 -5.30 18.59
N ILE A 400 29.07 -6.06 19.67
CA ILE A 400 27.75 -6.55 20.05
C ILE A 400 27.17 -5.50 20.98
N HIS A 401 26.25 -4.70 20.46
CA HIS A 401 25.54 -3.75 21.28
C HIS A 401 24.58 -4.49 22.21
N LYS A 402 24.73 -4.29 23.52
CA LYS A 402 23.70 -4.68 24.48
C LYS A 402 22.79 -3.49 24.69
N VAL A 403 21.55 -3.63 24.24
CA VAL A 403 20.48 -2.67 24.48
C VAL A 403 19.81 -3.03 25.81
N LEU A 404 19.81 -2.09 26.74
CA LEU A 404 19.06 -2.19 27.98
C LEU A 404 17.92 -1.17 27.93
N GLU A 405 16.69 -1.61 28.15
CA GLU A 405 15.52 -0.74 28.20
C GLU A 405 14.92 -0.75 29.60
N LYS A 406 14.67 0.45 30.12
CA LYS A 406 13.76 0.65 31.25
C LYS A 406 12.49 1.29 30.71
N THR A 407 11.35 0.66 30.95
CA THR A 407 10.06 1.11 30.46
C THR A 407 9.13 1.50 31.61
N GLU A 408 8.46 2.63 31.48
CA GLU A 408 7.42 3.10 32.39
C GLU A 408 6.17 3.48 31.60
N LYS A 409 4.98 3.06 32.07
CA LYS A 409 3.73 3.45 31.42
C LYS A 409 3.33 4.87 31.83
N ILE A 410 2.92 5.66 30.86
CA ILE A 410 2.25 6.94 31.10
C ILE A 410 0.82 6.67 31.61
N PRO A 411 0.23 7.53 32.49
CA PRO A 411 -1.11 7.32 33.02
C PRO A 411 -2.16 7.01 31.93
N GLU A 412 -3.01 6.02 32.22
CA GLU A 412 -4.01 5.48 31.28
C GLU A 412 -5.23 6.40 31.10
N GLU A 413 -5.31 7.52 31.82
CA GLU A 413 -6.34 8.56 31.64
C GLU A 413 -5.74 9.80 31.00
N TRP A 414 -6.39 10.29 29.97
CA TRP A 414 -5.90 11.35 29.11
C TRP A 414 -6.82 12.55 29.12
N GLU A 415 -6.25 13.73 29.34
CA GLU A 415 -6.84 14.94 28.78
C GLU A 415 -6.74 14.85 27.26
N PHE A 416 -7.78 15.27 26.55
CA PHE A 416 -7.81 15.16 25.11
C PHE A 416 -8.53 16.34 24.47
N GLU A 417 -8.29 16.52 23.18
CA GLU A 417 -8.88 17.58 22.37
C GLU A 417 -9.10 17.05 20.94
N PRO A 418 -10.36 16.85 20.50
CA PRO A 418 -10.65 16.59 19.09
C PRO A 418 -10.37 17.87 18.29
N LEU A 419 -9.40 17.83 17.38
CA LEU A 419 -9.03 19.00 16.57
C LEU A 419 -10.05 19.25 15.45
N ASP A 420 -10.75 18.20 15.02
CA ASP A 420 -11.91 18.25 14.14
C ASP A 420 -13.21 17.95 14.89
N LEU A 421 -14.35 18.26 14.29
CA LEU A 421 -15.68 17.94 14.83
C LEU A 421 -15.94 16.42 14.82
N ASN A 422 -16.66 15.92 15.83
CA ASN A 422 -17.17 14.56 15.79
C ASN A 422 -18.25 14.42 14.73
N SER A 423 -18.46 13.21 14.22
CA SER A 423 -19.53 12.91 13.27
C SER A 423 -20.42 11.79 13.77
N PHE A 424 -21.65 11.78 13.28
CA PHE A 424 -22.61 10.69 13.41
C PHE A 424 -23.27 10.49 12.05
N VAL A 425 -23.11 9.30 11.49
CA VAL A 425 -23.63 8.93 10.18
C VAL A 425 -25.06 8.42 10.31
N ILE A 426 -25.95 8.97 9.49
CA ILE A 426 -27.31 8.44 9.29
C ILE A 426 -27.40 7.95 7.85
N ASP A 427 -27.38 6.63 7.68
CA ASP A 427 -27.34 5.95 6.38
C ASP A 427 -28.62 5.19 6.03
N SER A 428 -29.65 5.35 6.84
CA SER A 428 -30.98 4.79 6.64
C SER A 428 -32.05 5.76 7.13
N CYS A 429 -33.13 5.87 6.37
CA CYS A 429 -34.22 6.80 6.67
C CYS A 429 -35.54 6.26 6.13
N GLU A 430 -36.65 6.83 6.58
CA GLU A 430 -37.93 6.67 5.91
C GLU A 430 -37.94 7.53 4.66
N TYR A 431 -38.73 7.14 3.66
CA TYR A 431 -38.87 7.92 2.44
C TYR A 431 -40.23 7.74 1.80
N ARG A 432 -40.61 8.68 0.95
CA ARG A 432 -41.73 8.51 0.02
C ARG A 432 -41.42 9.18 -1.31
N PHE A 433 -42.11 8.72 -2.34
CA PHE A 433 -42.08 9.35 -3.65
C PHE A 433 -43.44 9.99 -3.92
N ASN A 434 -43.42 11.21 -4.45
CA ASN A 434 -44.63 12.00 -4.65
C ASN A 434 -45.45 12.10 -3.34
N ASP A 435 -46.76 12.03 -3.45
CA ASP A 435 -47.67 12.13 -2.31
C ASP A 435 -48.10 10.74 -1.78
N GLU A 436 -47.27 9.70 -2.00
CA GLU A 436 -47.47 8.35 -1.46
C GLU A 436 -47.31 8.28 0.08
N GLU A 437 -47.67 7.14 0.65
CA GLU A 437 -47.40 6.83 2.06
C GLU A 437 -45.90 6.69 2.35
N TRP A 438 -45.51 7.02 3.58
CA TRP A 438 -44.15 6.82 4.06
C TRP A 438 -43.80 5.33 4.06
N ARG A 439 -42.68 5.00 3.41
CA ARG A 439 -42.11 3.66 3.39
C ARG A 439 -41.20 3.46 4.61
N PRO A 440 -41.06 2.21 5.09
CA PRO A 440 -40.26 1.92 6.27
C PRO A 440 -38.80 2.31 6.10
N LYS A 441 -38.10 2.47 7.23
CA LYS A 441 -36.67 2.79 7.30
C LYS A 441 -35.86 1.87 6.38
N THR A 442 -35.18 2.48 5.41
CA THR A 442 -34.45 1.80 4.34
C THR A 442 -33.07 2.43 4.18
N SER A 443 -32.04 1.64 3.85
CA SER A 443 -30.70 2.17 3.55
C SER A 443 -30.73 3.17 2.40
N ILE A 444 -30.07 4.31 2.55
CA ILE A 444 -30.16 5.44 1.62
C ILE A 444 -29.67 5.06 0.22
N TRP A 445 -28.68 4.18 0.10
CA TRP A 445 -28.22 3.70 -1.22
C TRP A 445 -29.32 2.92 -1.97
N LYS A 446 -30.19 2.19 -1.26
CA LYS A 446 -31.35 1.50 -1.86
C LYS A 446 -32.41 2.50 -2.29
N ILE A 447 -32.64 3.55 -1.48
CA ILE A 447 -33.53 4.68 -1.82
C ILE A 447 -33.03 5.37 -3.09
N ARG A 448 -31.73 5.67 -3.18
CA ARG A 448 -31.09 6.23 -4.38
C ARG A 448 -31.35 5.34 -5.59
N ARG A 449 -31.02 4.05 -5.52
CA ARG A 449 -31.23 3.10 -6.63
C ARG A 449 -32.70 3.08 -7.07
N ARG A 450 -33.64 3.12 -6.11
CA ARG A 450 -35.07 3.15 -6.42
C ARG A 450 -35.50 4.44 -7.10
N ALA A 451 -34.98 5.60 -6.67
CA ALA A 451 -35.28 6.87 -7.32
C ALA A 451 -34.83 6.89 -8.79
N TRP A 452 -33.68 6.30 -9.11
CA TRP A 452 -33.24 6.11 -10.51
C TRP A 452 -34.23 5.25 -11.31
N MET A 453 -34.73 4.15 -10.74
CA MET A 453 -35.71 3.29 -11.42
C MET A 453 -37.05 4.00 -11.62
N GLU A 454 -37.62 4.58 -10.56
CA GLU A 454 -38.96 5.20 -10.57
C GLU A 454 -39.03 6.48 -11.43
N SER A 455 -37.91 7.20 -11.55
CA SER A 455 -37.80 8.38 -12.42
C SER A 455 -37.70 8.05 -13.91
N GLY A 456 -37.53 6.76 -14.26
CA GLY A 456 -37.29 6.32 -15.63
C GLY A 456 -35.83 6.42 -16.07
N LEU A 457 -34.89 6.59 -15.13
CA LEU A 457 -33.45 6.66 -15.41
C LEU A 457 -32.71 5.34 -15.16
N GLY A 458 -33.40 4.23 -14.88
CA GLY A 458 -32.80 2.96 -14.47
C GLY A 458 -31.70 2.42 -15.40
N GLU A 459 -31.84 2.58 -16.71
CA GLU A 459 -30.85 2.14 -17.71
C GLU A 459 -29.53 2.95 -17.67
N TYR A 460 -29.54 4.10 -17.01
CA TYR A 460 -28.39 5.01 -16.89
C TYR A 460 -27.62 4.85 -15.57
N ILE A 461 -28.00 3.90 -14.71
CA ILE A 461 -27.26 3.62 -13.47
C ILE A 461 -25.82 3.21 -13.81
N GLY A 462 -24.85 3.84 -13.15
CA GLY A 462 -23.42 3.61 -13.40
C GLY A 462 -22.86 4.31 -14.64
N ILE A 463 -23.69 5.01 -15.42
CA ILE A 463 -23.22 5.80 -16.56
C ILE A 463 -22.59 7.10 -16.08
N GLN A 464 -21.41 7.40 -16.62
CA GLN A 464 -20.63 8.58 -16.25
C GLN A 464 -21.43 9.89 -16.44
N PRO A 465 -21.46 10.80 -15.44
CA PRO A 465 -22.28 12.02 -15.48
C PRO A 465 -22.06 12.93 -16.70
N TRP A 466 -20.85 12.97 -17.25
CA TRP A 466 -20.56 13.77 -18.44
C TRP A 466 -21.27 13.24 -19.69
N VAL A 467 -21.54 11.94 -19.77
CA VAL A 467 -22.33 11.32 -20.85
C VAL A 467 -23.78 11.76 -20.74
N LEU A 468 -24.35 11.71 -19.54
CA LEU A 468 -25.73 12.15 -19.26
C LEU A 468 -25.92 13.62 -19.62
N LYS A 469 -24.96 14.47 -19.20
CA LYS A 469 -24.94 15.90 -19.55
C LYS A 469 -24.83 16.12 -21.06
N LYS A 470 -23.90 15.44 -21.74
CA LYS A 470 -23.68 15.58 -23.19
C LYS A 470 -24.90 15.16 -24.01
N ARG A 471 -25.58 14.10 -23.58
CA ARG A 471 -26.80 13.60 -24.22
C ARG A 471 -28.08 14.29 -23.75
N ASN A 472 -27.97 15.27 -22.84
CA ASN A 472 -29.09 15.97 -22.22
C ASN A 472 -30.15 15.01 -21.64
N ILE A 473 -29.69 13.93 -21.00
CA ILE A 473 -30.57 12.96 -20.34
C ILE A 473 -31.25 13.65 -19.15
N ARG A 474 -32.56 13.48 -19.05
CA ARG A 474 -33.42 14.00 -17.99
C ARG A 474 -34.43 12.94 -17.57
N PRO A 475 -34.89 12.94 -16.32
CA PRO A 475 -36.05 12.15 -15.93
C PRO A 475 -37.23 12.45 -16.88
N PRO A 476 -37.83 11.44 -17.55
CA PRO A 476 -39.04 11.64 -18.35
C PRO A 476 -40.26 12.07 -17.52
N ARG A 477 -40.24 11.83 -16.20
CA ARG A 477 -41.28 12.22 -15.26
C ARG A 477 -40.66 12.91 -14.06
N SER A 478 -41.32 13.96 -13.57
CA SER A 478 -40.95 14.59 -12.30
C SER A 478 -41.22 13.61 -11.16
N LEU A 479 -40.23 13.40 -10.31
CA LEU A 479 -40.33 12.54 -9.13
C LEU A 479 -40.01 13.39 -7.90
N LYS A 480 -41.02 13.71 -7.08
CA LYS A 480 -40.75 14.34 -5.78
C LYS A 480 -40.19 13.27 -4.84
N ILE A 481 -39.21 13.64 -4.04
CA ILE A 481 -38.61 12.78 -3.03
C ILE A 481 -38.60 13.47 -1.69
N ASP A 482 -39.17 12.79 -0.71
CA ASP A 482 -39.13 13.20 0.69
C ASP A 482 -38.37 12.14 1.48
N LEU A 483 -37.37 12.56 2.24
CA LEU A 483 -36.60 11.73 3.15
C LEU A 483 -36.87 12.19 4.58
N ARG A 484 -37.03 11.24 5.50
CA ARG A 484 -37.21 11.50 6.93
C ARG A 484 -36.24 10.65 7.73
N ALA A 485 -35.19 11.29 8.23
CA ALA A 485 -34.16 10.70 9.05
C ALA A 485 -34.43 10.98 10.53
N HIS A 486 -34.17 9.96 11.37
CA HIS A 486 -34.36 10.04 12.81
C HIS A 486 -33.03 9.82 13.51
N PHE A 487 -32.77 10.60 14.55
CA PHE A 487 -31.66 10.35 15.48
C PHE A 487 -32.04 10.76 16.90
N ARG A 488 -31.41 10.12 17.89
CA ARG A 488 -31.67 10.41 19.30
C ARG A 488 -30.53 11.21 19.91
N SER A 489 -30.87 12.09 20.86
CA SER A 489 -29.90 12.81 21.68
C SER A 489 -30.32 12.77 23.15
N GLU A 490 -29.41 12.41 24.04
CA GLU A 490 -29.62 12.45 25.50
C GLU A 490 -29.36 13.86 26.07
N VAL A 491 -28.78 14.74 25.27
CA VAL A 491 -28.32 16.06 25.67
C VAL A 491 -28.82 17.14 24.70
N LYS A 492 -28.59 18.41 25.02
CA LYS A 492 -28.65 19.49 24.02
C LYS A 492 -27.22 19.86 23.63
N PRO A 493 -26.72 19.40 22.47
CA PRO A 493 -25.36 19.68 22.06
C PRO A 493 -25.12 21.18 21.96
N LYS A 494 -23.95 21.66 22.44
CA LYS A 494 -23.58 23.07 22.36
C LYS A 494 -23.33 23.55 20.93
N GLN A 495 -22.92 22.62 20.07
CA GLN A 495 -22.60 22.89 18.68
C GLN A 495 -22.90 21.64 17.86
N ILE A 496 -23.83 21.76 16.91
CA ILE A 496 -24.25 20.66 16.05
C ILE A 496 -24.71 21.19 14.69
N PHE A 497 -24.28 20.51 13.64
CA PHE A 497 -24.52 20.86 12.26
C PHE A 497 -25.05 19.64 11.49
N LEU A 498 -25.93 19.90 10.52
CA LEU A 498 -26.26 18.95 9.47
C LEU A 498 -25.31 19.19 8.29
N VAL A 499 -24.64 18.14 7.83
CA VAL A 499 -23.84 18.16 6.61
C VAL A 499 -24.52 17.28 5.56
N ILE A 500 -24.91 17.91 4.45
CA ILE A 500 -25.52 17.25 3.29
C ILE A 500 -24.92 17.78 1.99
N GLU A 501 -25.00 16.96 0.95
CA GLU A 501 -24.46 17.30 -0.36
C GLU A 501 -25.42 18.18 -1.16
N LYS A 502 -24.88 19.22 -1.81
CA LYS A 502 -25.66 20.21 -2.58
C LYS A 502 -26.88 20.72 -1.78
N ALA A 503 -26.67 21.20 -0.56
CA ALA A 503 -27.75 21.62 0.34
C ALA A 503 -28.81 22.54 -0.30
N SER A 504 -28.41 23.45 -1.19
CA SER A 504 -29.33 24.36 -1.89
C SER A 504 -30.33 23.64 -2.82
N ALA A 505 -30.13 22.36 -3.12
CA ALA A 505 -31.08 21.53 -3.87
C ALA A 505 -32.15 20.89 -2.98
N TRP A 506 -32.05 21.06 -1.66
CA TRP A 506 -32.95 20.49 -0.67
C TRP A 506 -33.68 21.58 0.10
N SER A 507 -34.98 21.38 0.35
CA SER A 507 -35.68 22.03 1.46
C SER A 507 -35.51 21.17 2.70
N VAL A 508 -35.05 21.78 3.80
CA VAL A 508 -34.70 21.04 5.02
C VAL A 508 -35.53 21.54 6.20
N LYS A 509 -36.13 20.60 6.93
CA LYS A 509 -36.74 20.86 8.24
C LYS A 509 -36.07 20.03 9.32
N VAL A 510 -35.90 20.63 10.49
CA VAL A 510 -35.41 19.97 11.70
C VAL A 510 -36.47 20.13 12.78
N ASN A 511 -37.01 19.02 13.27
CA ASN A 511 -38.11 19.00 14.23
C ASN A 511 -39.30 19.88 13.81
N GLY A 512 -39.63 19.84 12.51
CA GLY A 512 -40.72 20.62 11.90
C GLY A 512 -40.39 22.08 11.59
N VAL A 513 -39.24 22.60 12.04
CA VAL A 513 -38.79 23.98 11.78
C VAL A 513 -37.95 24.02 10.50
N GLN A 514 -38.30 24.92 9.58
CA GLN A 514 -37.53 25.14 8.36
C GLN A 514 -36.16 25.75 8.70
N VAL A 515 -35.09 25.15 8.17
CA VAL A 515 -33.73 25.68 8.31
C VAL A 515 -33.19 26.18 6.97
N SER A 516 -32.32 27.18 7.00
CA SER A 516 -31.68 27.70 5.79
C SER A 516 -30.64 26.72 5.25
N THR A 517 -30.67 26.48 3.94
CA THR A 517 -29.66 25.70 3.23
C THR A 517 -28.62 26.55 2.50
N GLU A 518 -28.76 27.88 2.58
CA GLU A 518 -27.80 28.84 2.05
C GLU A 518 -26.61 28.96 3.02
N THR A 519 -25.48 28.38 2.63
CA THR A 519 -24.24 28.42 3.42
C THR A 519 -23.02 28.32 2.52
N SER A 520 -22.01 29.15 2.80
CA SER A 520 -20.67 29.01 2.22
C SER A 520 -19.82 27.98 2.95
N GLU A 521 -20.20 27.61 4.18
CA GLU A 521 -19.45 26.66 4.99
C GLU A 521 -19.60 25.22 4.47
N TRP A 522 -18.53 24.45 4.64
CA TRP A 522 -18.43 23.05 4.24
C TRP A 522 -17.58 22.27 5.25
N HIS A 523 -17.61 20.95 5.18
CA HIS A 523 -16.87 20.09 6.11
C HIS A 523 -15.72 19.31 5.47
N TRP A 524 -15.99 18.28 4.66
CA TRP A 524 -14.94 17.47 4.01
C TRP A 524 -14.64 17.90 2.57
N ASP A 525 -15.68 18.27 1.83
CA ASP A 525 -15.63 18.70 0.43
C ASP A 525 -16.53 19.92 0.25
N LYS A 526 -16.20 20.81 -0.69
CA LYS A 526 -16.95 22.06 -0.96
C LYS A 526 -18.44 21.85 -1.28
N GLN A 527 -18.83 20.65 -1.72
CA GLN A 527 -20.20 20.22 -2.00
C GLN A 527 -20.93 19.70 -0.75
N PHE A 528 -20.22 19.39 0.34
CA PHE A 528 -20.75 18.92 1.63
C PHE A 528 -21.01 20.13 2.51
N LYS A 529 -22.18 20.75 2.31
CA LYS A 529 -22.56 22.01 2.95
C LYS A 529 -22.92 21.79 4.41
N LYS A 530 -22.39 22.65 5.27
CA LYS A 530 -22.55 22.57 6.72
C LYS A 530 -23.60 23.58 7.19
N ILE A 531 -24.73 23.07 7.66
CA ILE A 531 -25.91 23.83 8.09
C ILE A 531 -25.98 23.78 9.62
N ASN A 532 -26.06 24.94 10.29
CA ASN A 532 -26.22 24.97 11.74
C ASN A 532 -27.65 24.57 12.13
N ILE A 533 -27.77 23.57 13.01
CA ILE A 533 -29.07 23.08 13.50
C ILE A 533 -29.18 23.14 15.03
N THR A 534 -28.21 23.77 15.70
CA THR A 534 -28.04 23.74 17.17
C THR A 534 -29.31 24.11 17.92
N ASP A 535 -29.95 25.22 17.56
CA ASP A 535 -31.13 25.73 18.25
C ASP A 535 -32.41 24.90 18.00
N HIS A 536 -32.35 23.96 17.05
CA HIS A 536 -33.48 23.13 16.67
C HIS A 536 -33.43 21.73 17.30
N ILE A 537 -32.34 21.35 17.98
CA ILE A 537 -32.19 20.03 18.58
C ILE A 537 -32.82 19.97 19.98
N LYS A 538 -33.51 18.88 20.26
CA LYS A 538 -34.13 18.58 21.56
C LYS A 538 -33.60 17.28 22.15
N ILE A 539 -33.72 17.14 23.46
CA ILE A 539 -33.47 15.86 24.15
C ILE A 539 -34.56 14.88 23.72
N GLY A 540 -34.17 13.64 23.44
CA GLY A 540 -35.01 12.59 22.90
C GLY A 540 -34.83 12.42 21.40
N GLU A 541 -35.93 12.14 20.71
CA GLU A 541 -35.95 11.89 19.27
C GLU A 541 -35.95 13.20 18.48
N ASN A 542 -35.11 13.26 17.44
CA ASN A 542 -34.98 14.38 16.53
C ASN A 542 -35.21 13.91 15.10
N ILE A 543 -35.94 14.72 14.33
CA ILE A 543 -36.34 14.39 12.96
C ILE A 543 -35.73 15.40 12.01
N ILE A 544 -35.08 14.92 10.95
CA ILE A 544 -34.59 15.71 9.83
C ILE A 544 -35.41 15.30 8.60
N GLU A 545 -36.09 16.26 7.98
CA GLU A 545 -36.85 16.06 6.75
C GLU A 545 -36.17 16.80 5.59
N LEU A 546 -35.90 16.09 4.51
CA LEU A 546 -35.33 16.61 3.26
C LEU A 546 -36.35 16.43 2.13
N LEU A 547 -36.66 17.51 1.43
CA LEU A 547 -37.60 17.50 0.31
C LEU A 547 -36.95 18.07 -0.94
N SER A 548 -37.10 17.39 -2.08
CA SER A 548 -36.62 17.86 -3.38
C SER A 548 -37.37 17.20 -4.54
N THR A 549 -37.03 17.62 -5.76
CA THR A 549 -37.42 16.93 -7.00
C THR A 549 -36.19 16.24 -7.56
N PHE A 550 -36.29 14.93 -7.78
CA PHE A 550 -35.18 14.11 -8.23
C PHE A 550 -34.73 14.46 -9.67
N ASP A 551 -33.41 14.51 -9.85
CA ASP A 551 -32.68 14.58 -11.12
C ASP A 551 -31.40 13.75 -10.96
N TRP A 552 -30.78 13.32 -12.06
CA TRP A 552 -29.54 12.51 -12.00
C TRP A 552 -28.40 13.22 -11.25
N ASN A 553 -28.42 14.56 -11.17
CA ASN A 553 -27.43 15.35 -10.46
C ASN A 553 -27.85 15.76 -9.03
N LEU A 554 -28.97 15.25 -8.51
CA LEU A 554 -29.36 15.36 -7.11
C LEU A 554 -28.76 14.19 -6.31
N PRO A 555 -27.76 14.43 -5.43
CA PRO A 555 -27.19 13.35 -4.62
C PRO A 555 -28.19 12.91 -3.55
N ILE A 556 -28.62 11.65 -3.62
CA ILE A 556 -29.32 10.96 -2.52
C ILE A 556 -28.25 10.17 -1.76
N GLU A 557 -27.77 10.74 -0.64
CA GLU A 557 -26.61 10.28 0.10
C GLU A 557 -26.85 10.30 1.61
N ASN A 558 -25.96 9.62 2.35
CA ASN A 558 -26.01 9.59 3.81
C ASN A 558 -26.05 11.01 4.38
N LEU A 559 -26.78 11.19 5.48
CA LEU A 559 -26.81 12.45 6.22
C LEU A 559 -25.75 12.36 7.32
N TYR A 560 -25.06 13.47 7.55
CA TYR A 560 -24.01 13.53 8.56
C TYR A 560 -24.37 14.59 9.58
N VAL A 561 -24.48 14.19 10.83
CA VAL A 561 -24.57 15.13 11.95
C VAL A 561 -23.16 15.33 12.47
N VAL A 562 -22.67 16.56 12.53
CA VAL A 562 -21.30 16.87 12.98
C VAL A 562 -21.29 17.93 14.07
N GLY A 563 -20.40 17.82 15.05
CA GLY A 563 -20.41 18.77 16.17
C GLY A 563 -19.50 18.40 17.34
N ARG A 564 -19.78 19.04 18.49
CA ARG A 564 -19.11 18.81 19.78
C ARG A 564 -20.03 18.00 20.66
N PHE A 565 -19.94 16.68 20.52
CA PHE A 565 -20.74 15.69 21.24
C PHE A 565 -20.06 14.31 21.22
N GLY A 566 -20.44 13.45 22.15
CA GLY A 566 -20.14 12.01 22.12
C GLY A 566 -21.23 11.23 21.40
N VAL A 567 -20.91 10.01 20.96
CA VAL A 567 -21.87 9.07 20.37
C VAL A 567 -21.75 7.72 21.05
N LYS A 568 -22.84 7.27 21.68
CA LYS A 568 -22.89 6.01 22.42
C LYS A 568 -23.71 4.97 21.67
N LYS A 569 -23.18 3.76 21.57
CA LYS A 569 -23.92 2.60 21.07
C LYS A 569 -24.93 2.13 22.12
N ILE A 570 -26.20 2.01 21.75
CA ILE A 570 -27.29 1.57 22.66
C ILE A 570 -27.88 0.22 22.28
N SER A 571 -27.71 -0.21 21.02
CA SER A 571 -28.04 -1.55 20.55
C SER A 571 -27.05 -2.00 19.48
N SER A 572 -27.26 -3.16 18.86
CA SER A 572 -26.38 -3.62 17.79
C SER A 572 -26.37 -2.67 16.58
N THR A 573 -27.47 -1.96 16.33
CA THR A 573 -27.70 -1.08 15.16
C THR A 573 -27.97 0.39 15.50
N GLU A 574 -28.16 0.74 16.77
CA GLU A 574 -28.56 2.09 17.18
C GLU A 574 -27.50 2.81 18.02
N TYR A 575 -27.40 4.11 17.76
CA TYR A 575 -26.51 5.04 18.43
C TYR A 575 -27.28 6.28 18.88
N VAL A 576 -26.80 6.92 19.95
CA VAL A 576 -27.38 8.13 20.53
C VAL A 576 -26.30 9.17 20.77
N ILE A 577 -26.64 10.44 20.55
CA ILE A 577 -25.77 11.57 20.87
C ILE A 577 -25.76 11.81 22.38
N THR A 578 -24.57 11.96 22.96
CA THR A 578 -24.32 12.22 24.39
C THR A 578 -23.41 13.44 24.56
N ASP A 579 -23.12 13.82 25.80
CA ASP A 579 -21.99 14.71 26.07
C ASP A 579 -20.67 14.07 25.60
N GLU A 580 -19.68 14.91 25.30
CA GLU A 580 -18.30 14.44 25.10
C GLU A 580 -17.79 13.84 26.42
N PRO A 581 -16.98 12.77 26.37
CA PRO A 581 -16.39 12.21 27.57
C PRO A 581 -15.45 13.25 28.22
N ALA A 582 -15.35 13.23 29.56
CA ALA A 582 -14.46 14.15 30.27
C ALA A 582 -12.96 13.81 30.10
N ARG A 583 -12.67 12.52 29.86
CA ARG A 583 -11.36 11.92 29.67
C ARG A 583 -11.46 10.78 28.68
N LEU A 584 -10.39 10.53 27.94
CA LEU A 584 -10.21 9.28 27.22
C LEU A 584 -9.31 8.34 28.03
N ARG A 585 -9.46 7.05 27.78
CA ARG A 585 -8.59 6.00 28.28
C ARG A 585 -7.86 5.31 27.14
N ASP A 586 -6.88 4.50 27.50
CA ASP A 586 -6.25 3.57 26.57
C ASP A 586 -7.33 2.71 25.90
N GLY A 587 -7.34 2.66 24.57
CA GLY A 587 -8.35 1.92 23.80
C GLY A 587 -8.79 2.60 22.52
N SER A 588 -9.86 2.04 21.93
CA SER A 588 -10.44 2.52 20.67
C SER A 588 -11.36 3.72 20.88
N TRP A 589 -11.28 4.73 20.01
CA TRP A 589 -12.25 5.83 19.93
C TRP A 589 -13.69 5.35 19.77
N VAL A 590 -13.88 4.21 19.11
CA VAL A 590 -15.19 3.64 18.82
C VAL A 590 -15.98 3.33 20.09
N GLU A 591 -15.28 2.92 21.13
CA GLU A 591 -15.88 2.54 22.41
C GLU A 591 -15.97 3.72 23.38
N GLN A 592 -15.42 4.88 23.00
CA GLN A 592 -15.20 6.04 23.87
C GLN A 592 -15.91 7.30 23.38
N GLY A 593 -17.01 7.16 22.64
CA GLY A 593 -17.84 8.30 22.21
C GLY A 593 -17.48 8.87 20.82
N TYR A 594 -16.50 8.30 20.12
CA TYR A 594 -16.03 8.77 18.82
C TYR A 594 -16.06 7.67 17.71
N PRO A 595 -17.16 6.89 17.56
CA PRO A 595 -17.26 5.80 16.58
C PRO A 595 -17.07 6.22 15.13
N PHE A 596 -17.62 7.35 14.72
CA PHE A 596 -17.57 7.79 13.33
C PHE A 596 -16.47 8.83 13.07
N TYR A 597 -15.66 9.17 14.08
CA TYR A 597 -14.66 10.23 14.00
C TYR A 597 -13.62 9.96 12.91
N THR A 598 -13.31 10.99 12.11
CA THR A 598 -12.39 10.91 10.96
C THR A 598 -11.33 12.02 10.96
N GLY A 599 -11.12 12.67 12.10
CA GLY A 599 -10.19 13.78 12.27
C GLY A 599 -8.91 13.42 13.04
N ILE A 600 -8.39 14.41 13.75
CA ILE A 600 -7.18 14.28 14.57
C ILE A 600 -7.52 14.43 16.05
N MET A 601 -7.19 13.40 16.83
CA MET A 601 -7.36 13.42 18.28
C MET A 601 -6.04 13.75 18.97
N ARG A 602 -6.00 14.85 19.71
CA ARG A 602 -4.85 15.20 20.54
C ARG A 602 -5.01 14.66 21.95
N TYR A 603 -4.02 13.92 22.41
CA TYR A 603 -3.89 13.43 23.79
C TYR A 603 -2.87 14.29 24.53
N LYS A 604 -3.12 14.57 25.81
CA LYS A 604 -2.25 15.35 26.70
C LYS A 604 -2.07 14.60 28.02
N SER A 605 -0.83 14.51 28.47
CA SER A 605 -0.49 13.96 29.78
C SER A 605 0.83 14.56 30.28
N THR A 606 1.32 14.06 31.40
CA THR A 606 2.62 14.43 31.97
C THR A 606 3.37 13.21 32.48
N PHE A 607 4.70 13.29 32.52
CA PHE A 607 5.55 12.29 33.14
C PHE A 607 6.72 12.97 33.87
N ILE A 608 7.36 12.24 34.78
CA ILE A 608 8.46 12.76 35.61
C ILE A 608 9.77 12.08 35.20
N MET A 609 10.81 12.88 35.03
CA MET A 609 12.18 12.41 34.84
C MET A 609 13.01 12.67 36.10
N ASP A 610 13.54 11.61 36.71
CA ASP A 610 14.36 11.72 37.93
C ASP A 610 15.67 12.50 37.71
N LYS A 611 16.28 12.28 36.54
CA LYS A 611 17.53 12.90 36.09
C LYS A 611 17.43 13.29 34.62
N LYS A 612 18.37 14.10 34.15
CA LYS A 612 18.57 14.29 32.71
C LYS A 612 19.16 13.00 32.11
N PRO A 613 18.85 12.66 30.85
CA PRO A 613 19.45 11.50 30.19
C PRO A 613 20.97 11.64 30.12
N GLU A 614 21.67 10.54 30.36
CA GLU A 614 23.11 10.42 30.13
C GLU A 614 23.43 10.44 28.62
N GLN A 615 24.69 10.66 28.26
CA GLN A 615 25.10 10.80 26.84
C GLN A 615 24.83 9.52 26.00
N ASP A 616 24.87 8.36 26.65
CA ASP A 616 24.61 7.03 26.07
C ASP A 616 23.18 6.52 26.32
N GLU A 617 22.33 7.33 26.97
CA GLU A 617 20.90 7.08 27.13
C GLU A 617 20.12 7.78 26.00
N ARG A 618 19.03 7.16 25.58
CA ARG A 618 17.99 7.74 24.72
C ARG A 618 16.66 7.64 25.42
N VAL A 619 15.85 8.69 25.31
CA VAL A 619 14.50 8.74 25.86
C VAL A 619 13.51 8.70 24.72
N LEU A 620 12.71 7.65 24.68
CA LEU A 620 11.75 7.39 23.60
C LEU A 620 10.33 7.39 24.14
N ILE A 621 9.40 7.88 23.34
CA ILE A 621 7.98 7.63 23.52
C ILE A 621 7.57 6.53 22.57
N ARG A 622 7.18 5.38 23.11
CA ARG A 622 6.68 4.23 22.36
C ARG A 622 5.16 4.19 22.43
N LEU A 623 4.52 3.86 21.31
CA LEU A 623 3.07 3.74 21.16
C LEU A 623 2.71 2.29 20.82
N PRO A 624 2.62 1.37 21.80
CA PRO A 624 2.38 -0.04 21.54
C PRO A 624 1.03 -0.24 20.84
N GLU A 625 1.04 -0.85 19.65
CA GLU A 625 -0.15 -1.20 18.86
C GLU A 625 -1.15 -0.06 18.58
N ALA A 626 -0.72 1.21 18.74
CA ALA A 626 -1.54 2.37 18.48
C ALA A 626 -2.08 2.35 17.04
N ARG A 627 -3.31 2.85 16.87
CA ARG A 627 -4.03 2.79 15.59
C ARG A 627 -4.33 4.19 15.07
N GLY A 628 -3.80 4.50 13.90
CA GLY A 628 -3.89 5.77 13.21
C GLY A 628 -3.18 5.68 11.86
N VAL A 629 -3.36 6.69 11.01
CA VAL A 629 -2.59 6.80 9.74
C VAL A 629 -1.15 7.18 10.03
N LEU A 630 -0.94 8.10 10.99
CA LEU A 630 0.34 8.46 11.59
C LEU A 630 0.11 9.06 12.99
N PHE A 631 1.21 9.27 13.72
CA PHE A 631 1.21 9.93 15.03
C PHE A 631 2.20 11.09 15.05
N LEU A 632 1.93 12.11 15.87
CA LEU A 632 2.86 13.21 16.11
C LEU A 632 3.08 13.37 17.61
N VAL A 633 4.31 13.23 18.06
CA VAL A 633 4.68 13.33 19.49
C VAL A 633 5.43 14.63 19.74
N SER A 634 5.00 15.40 20.73
CA SER A 634 5.74 16.59 21.19
C SER A 634 5.92 16.54 22.71
N VAL A 635 7.06 16.98 23.20
CA VAL A 635 7.36 17.08 24.63
C VAL A 635 7.73 18.52 24.95
N ASN A 636 7.15 19.07 26.01
CA ASN A 636 7.39 20.45 26.48
C ASN A 636 7.22 21.54 25.38
N GLY A 637 6.34 21.31 24.40
CA GLY A 637 6.08 22.25 23.31
C GLY A 637 7.10 22.22 22.17
N SER A 638 7.93 21.17 22.09
CA SER A 638 8.84 20.93 20.95
C SER A 638 8.11 20.84 19.61
N GLU A 639 8.86 20.91 18.51
CA GLU A 639 8.29 20.55 17.20
C GLU A 639 7.78 19.10 17.22
N PRO A 640 6.61 18.81 16.62
CA PRO A 640 6.08 17.45 16.62
C PRO A 640 6.94 16.49 15.81
N LYS A 641 7.34 15.39 16.45
CA LYS A 641 8.07 14.30 15.82
C LYS A 641 7.08 13.31 15.20
N PRO A 642 7.13 13.10 13.89
CA PRO A 642 6.24 12.16 13.22
C PRO A 642 6.67 10.71 13.44
N ILE A 643 5.68 9.85 13.71
CA ILE A 643 5.79 8.40 13.68
C ILE A 643 4.85 7.91 12.58
N CYS A 644 5.41 7.52 11.44
CA CYS A 644 4.64 7.15 10.25
C CYS A 644 4.49 5.63 10.05
N TRP A 645 5.37 4.83 10.64
CA TRP A 645 5.42 3.37 10.55
C TRP A 645 6.24 2.79 11.70
N ARG A 646 6.26 1.47 11.84
CA ARG A 646 7.06 0.78 12.86
C ARG A 646 8.58 1.00 12.70
N PRO A 647 9.34 1.08 13.81
CA PRO A 647 8.89 0.97 15.19
C PRO A 647 8.09 2.22 15.58
N LEU A 648 6.98 2.04 16.33
CA LEU A 648 6.11 3.14 16.73
C LEU A 648 6.74 3.92 17.90
N GLU A 649 7.90 4.52 17.65
CA GLU A 649 8.75 5.19 18.64
C GLU A 649 9.16 6.58 18.14
N ALA A 650 9.15 7.58 19.03
CA ALA A 650 9.73 8.89 18.79
C ALA A 650 10.87 9.15 19.78
N ASP A 651 12.04 9.54 19.27
CA ASP A 651 13.18 9.97 20.10
C ASP A 651 12.98 11.40 20.58
N VAL A 652 12.76 11.56 21.89
CA VAL A 652 12.51 12.83 22.59
C VAL A 652 13.67 13.21 23.52
N THR A 653 14.85 12.61 23.35
CA THR A 653 16.01 12.79 24.23
C THR A 653 16.36 14.26 24.46
N ASP A 654 16.30 15.07 23.40
CA ASP A 654 16.66 16.49 23.45
C ASP A 654 15.53 17.39 23.99
N ASP A 655 14.31 16.87 24.13
CA ASP A 655 13.11 17.66 24.48
C ASP A 655 12.68 17.48 25.96
N VAL A 656 13.28 16.51 26.66
CA VAL A 656 12.99 16.23 28.08
C VAL A 656 13.83 17.07 29.03
N ARG A 657 13.29 17.33 30.21
CA ARG A 657 13.97 17.97 31.34
C ARG A 657 13.80 17.17 32.61
N LYS A 658 14.70 17.36 33.58
CA LYS A 658 14.51 16.83 34.94
C LYS A 658 13.22 17.38 35.55
N GLY A 659 12.48 16.55 36.28
CA GLY A 659 11.19 16.89 36.87
C GLY A 659 10.02 16.66 35.92
N LEU A 660 8.99 17.50 36.01
CA LEU A 660 7.75 17.35 35.25
C LEU A 660 7.90 17.74 33.77
N ASN A 661 7.47 16.85 32.90
CA ASN A 661 7.42 17.02 31.45
C ASN A 661 5.97 16.90 30.96
N GLY A 662 5.57 17.81 30.07
CA GLY A 662 4.28 17.71 29.37
C GLY A 662 4.45 16.95 28.05
N ILE A 663 3.53 16.03 27.75
CA ILE A 663 3.51 15.29 26.50
C ILE A 663 2.21 15.54 25.75
N THR A 664 2.31 15.74 24.44
CA THR A 664 1.16 15.76 23.54
C THR A 664 1.34 14.75 22.41
N ILE A 665 0.29 13.98 22.12
CA ILE A 665 0.29 12.99 21.05
C ILE A 665 -0.93 13.23 20.17
N ASP A 666 -0.70 13.62 18.92
CA ASP A 666 -1.76 13.69 17.92
C ASP A 666 -1.85 12.36 17.19
N VAL A 667 -2.99 11.70 17.30
CA VAL A 667 -3.32 10.51 16.54
C VAL A 667 -4.15 10.95 15.32
N VAL A 668 -3.61 10.76 14.13
CA VAL A 668 -4.24 11.20 12.89
C VAL A 668 -5.10 10.06 12.33
N GLY A 669 -6.42 10.27 12.24
CA GLY A 669 -7.37 9.29 11.72
C GLY A 669 -7.40 9.20 10.19
N SER A 670 -8.46 8.58 9.68
CA SER A 670 -8.78 8.52 8.24
C SER A 670 -10.27 8.75 8.01
N LEU A 671 -10.70 8.81 6.76
CA LEU A 671 -12.11 8.91 6.38
C LEU A 671 -12.93 7.62 6.58
N ARG A 672 -12.32 6.50 6.99
CA ARG A 672 -12.93 5.16 7.01
C ARG A 672 -14.22 5.05 7.80
N ASN A 673 -14.26 5.62 9.01
CA ASN A 673 -15.40 5.44 9.91
C ASN A 673 -16.59 6.33 9.58
N THR A 674 -16.42 7.39 8.78
CA THR A 674 -17.54 8.19 8.26
C THR A 674 -18.02 7.67 6.90
N PHE A 675 -17.11 7.30 6.01
CA PHE A 675 -17.45 7.02 4.60
C PHE A 675 -17.59 5.53 4.25
N GLY A 676 -17.02 4.63 5.05
CA GLY A 676 -17.22 3.20 4.90
C GLY A 676 -16.23 2.48 3.97
N PRO A 677 -16.57 1.26 3.51
CA PRO A 677 -17.87 0.57 3.66
C PRO A 677 -18.27 0.29 5.13
N LEU A 678 -19.47 0.69 5.53
CA LEU A 678 -19.90 0.65 6.94
C LEU A 678 -20.59 -0.65 7.38
N HIS A 679 -21.00 -1.49 6.43
CA HIS A 679 -21.91 -2.62 6.69
C HIS A 679 -21.43 -3.96 6.09
N HIS A 680 -20.16 -4.05 5.72
CA HIS A 680 -19.64 -5.27 5.10
C HIS A 680 -19.23 -6.30 6.17
N LYS A 681 -19.75 -7.54 6.10
CA LYS A 681 -19.52 -8.61 7.11
C LYS A 681 -18.05 -8.89 7.43
N ALA A 682 -17.15 -8.69 6.46
CA ALA A 682 -15.71 -8.87 6.64
C ALA A 682 -15.01 -7.69 7.36
N GLY A 683 -15.74 -6.63 7.74
CA GLY A 683 -15.18 -5.49 8.44
C GLY A 683 -14.39 -4.54 7.53
N ASP A 684 -13.10 -4.38 7.83
CA ASP A 684 -12.17 -3.59 7.02
C ASP A 684 -11.60 -4.43 5.87
N LEU A 685 -11.92 -4.02 4.64
CA LEU A 685 -11.53 -4.76 3.45
C LEU A 685 -10.15 -4.37 2.95
N TYR A 686 -9.37 -5.34 2.49
CA TYR A 686 -8.10 -5.09 1.80
C TYR A 686 -8.29 -4.64 0.35
N MET A 687 -9.47 -4.87 -0.22
CA MET A 687 -9.89 -4.44 -1.55
C MET A 687 -11.27 -3.77 -1.47
N VAL A 688 -11.34 -2.48 -1.78
CA VAL A 688 -12.55 -1.65 -1.68
C VAL A 688 -12.88 -1.07 -3.05
N GLU A 689 -13.99 -1.50 -3.62
CA GLU A 689 -14.50 -1.07 -4.91
C GLU A 689 -15.87 -0.38 -4.73
N PRO A 690 -16.40 0.31 -5.77
CA PRO A 690 -17.75 0.87 -5.69
C PRO A 690 -18.82 -0.15 -5.27
N SER A 691 -18.67 -1.41 -5.71
CA SER A 691 -19.56 -2.53 -5.37
C SER A 691 -19.57 -2.86 -3.88
N SER A 692 -18.45 -2.64 -3.16
CA SER A 692 -18.31 -2.94 -1.73
C SER A 692 -19.27 -2.14 -0.84
N PHE A 693 -19.79 -1.00 -1.33
CA PHE A 693 -20.74 -0.15 -0.61
C PHE A 693 -22.20 -0.57 -0.80
N THR A 694 -22.47 -1.47 -1.73
CA THR A 694 -23.82 -1.92 -2.12
C THR A 694 -23.93 -3.44 -2.18
N ASP A 695 -22.99 -4.16 -1.58
CA ASP A 695 -22.95 -5.63 -1.57
C ASP A 695 -23.97 -6.20 -0.58
N GLU A 696 -25.19 -6.45 -1.07
CA GLU A 696 -26.26 -7.04 -0.27
C GLU A 696 -25.93 -8.44 0.24
N LYS A 697 -25.16 -9.23 -0.51
CA LYS A 697 -24.81 -10.61 -0.13
C LYS A 697 -23.97 -10.63 1.15
N ASN A 698 -23.07 -9.65 1.26
CA ASN A 698 -22.16 -9.50 2.38
C ASN A 698 -22.60 -8.40 3.37
N TRP A 699 -23.87 -7.99 3.37
CA TRP A 699 -24.40 -6.95 4.26
C TRP A 699 -24.66 -7.43 5.69
N THR A 700 -24.34 -6.59 6.68
CA THR A 700 -24.80 -6.71 8.08
C THR A 700 -25.39 -5.39 8.55
N ASP A 701 -26.47 -5.43 9.32
CA ASP A 701 -27.11 -4.22 9.86
C ASP A 701 -26.25 -3.51 10.92
N ASN A 702 -25.25 -4.19 11.47
CA ASN A 702 -24.32 -3.62 12.42
C ASN A 702 -23.26 -2.77 11.68
N TYR A 703 -22.95 -1.60 12.23
CA TYR A 703 -21.80 -0.82 11.78
C TYR A 703 -20.48 -1.58 12.02
N GLN A 704 -19.64 -1.59 10.99
CA GLN A 704 -18.32 -2.21 10.95
C GLN A 704 -17.28 -1.09 10.89
N LEU A 705 -16.86 -0.66 12.09
CA LEU A 705 -15.96 0.48 12.31
C LEU A 705 -14.56 -0.01 12.64
N VAL A 706 -13.54 0.72 12.19
CA VAL A 706 -12.14 0.40 12.50
C VAL A 706 -11.70 1.09 13.78
N PRO A 707 -10.86 0.44 14.60
CA PRO A 707 -10.34 1.06 15.81
C PRO A 707 -9.28 2.11 15.47
N TYR A 708 -9.33 3.23 16.19
CA TYR A 708 -8.33 4.30 16.19
C TYR A 708 -8.04 4.71 17.64
N GLY A 709 -6.85 5.22 17.92
CA GLY A 709 -6.43 5.69 19.24
C GLY A 709 -5.20 4.98 19.81
N LEU A 710 -4.88 5.32 21.06
CA LEU A 710 -3.79 4.73 21.84
C LEU A 710 -4.28 3.42 22.49
N THR A 711 -4.31 2.34 21.69
CA THR A 711 -4.99 1.09 22.05
C THR A 711 -4.38 0.33 23.22
N GLN A 712 -3.05 0.41 23.41
CA GLN A 712 -2.34 -0.18 24.55
C GLN A 712 -1.55 0.88 25.35
N GLY A 713 -2.03 2.12 25.32
CA GLY A 713 -1.42 3.23 26.05
C GLY A 713 -0.11 3.71 25.44
N VAL A 714 0.73 4.30 26.30
CA VAL A 714 2.00 4.94 25.92
C VAL A 714 3.08 4.58 26.92
N GLU A 715 4.25 4.28 26.40
CA GLU A 715 5.42 3.88 27.17
C GLU A 715 6.52 4.95 27.05
N LEU A 716 7.04 5.39 28.19
CA LEU A 716 8.32 6.08 28.29
C LEU A 716 9.42 5.03 28.36
N VAL A 717 10.35 5.06 27.41
CA VAL A 717 11.44 4.10 27.32
C VAL A 717 12.78 4.83 27.46
N ILE A 718 13.57 4.44 28.46
CA ILE A 718 14.96 4.84 28.60
C ILE A 718 15.81 3.70 28.05
N ARG A 719 16.40 3.92 26.87
CA ARG A 719 17.22 2.95 26.15
C ARG A 719 18.70 3.31 26.33
N LYS A 720 19.48 2.40 26.92
CA LYS A 720 20.94 2.53 27.06
C LYS A 720 21.63 1.58 26.07
N ILE A 721 22.49 2.14 25.23
CA ILE A 721 23.28 1.37 24.26
C ILE A 721 24.69 1.24 24.83
N SER A 722 25.07 0.02 25.20
CA SER A 722 26.44 -0.28 25.67
C SER A 722 27.21 -1.08 24.63
N ASP A 723 28.41 -0.60 24.29
CA ASP A 723 29.39 -1.35 23.52
C ASP A 723 30.04 -2.37 24.45
N LYS A 724 30.04 -3.65 24.04
CA LYS A 724 30.78 -4.72 24.71
C LYS A 724 32.03 -5.09 23.94
#